data_AF-A0A3E0NYG5-F1
#
_entry.id   AF-A0A3E0NYG5-F1
#
_cell.length_a   1.000
_cell.length_b   1.000
_cell.length_c   1.000
_cell.angle_alpha   90.00
_cell.angle_beta   90.00
_cell.angle_gamma   90.00
#
_symmetry.space_group_name_H-M   'P 1'
#
loop_
_entity.id
_entity.type
_entity.pdbx_description
1 polymer ?
#
loop_
_entity_poly.entity_id
_entity_poly.type
_entity_poly.pdbx_seq_one_letter_code
_entity_poly.pdbx_strand_id
1 'polypeptide(L)'
;MSPQSERRERAETSAVRGFLSRFAADPRHFQISVLGTLLVVGIARLGFPVDASDVAAAMASALATELLVARLRGKLFDPRSPFISSLSLSLLLRASSPWVYAFAGAAAIGGKALLRVRGKHLYNPAALGIAAAVLLTDRAWISPGQWGSGPLLLFLFACAGGMVVHRALRSDVSWIFLVSYAALALGRAAWLGDPWVVPLHGLQSGAFLLFAFFMVSDPKTTPDARPARIGYAICVAGGAAWVHFGLHQPNGFLWSLLALAPIVPLLDLLAPGARYRWGQRPGSPTHPPIPTVNPRERNPAMTPNPANAAAAAVTRTASSAPRRVAAATLFCITALLALVASRADAFCGFYVAKADTQLFNRASQVVLVRDGERTVVTMASDYQGDPEEFALVVPVPSVLSREQIHVAEQAVIDHLDAYTAPRLVEYHDPDPCMRYELRRMKASATPLPESVSELGSLGGADLGVRIEAKYTVGEYDILILSAEQSDGLETWLRRSGYRIPDGASRVLGSYLRQGMRFFVAKVNLEQQRSLGVVNLRPIQMAFETPKFGLPIRLGTVNSSGTQEMFVYTLTRRGRVETVNYRTVRLPTDAEIPPFVEQRFGDFYRDLFDRQVEENRRGVFLEYAWDMAWCDPCAADPLSVSELRDLGVFWIDDPGFAPSRQGSQARDVFVTRLHVRYDGEHFPEDLRFQETADRSNFQGRFVMRQPWTGSPSACPAAREYFRGLRERQEREAQTLARLTGWDLADIRAQIPGLGARSEEEPDVPWWKRLWPGDRGR
;
A
#
# COMPACT_ATOMS: atom_id res chain seq x y z
N MET A 1 -14.30 9.42 -55.67
CA MET A 1 -15.13 9.52 -54.43
C MET A 1 -16.28 10.46 -54.72
N SER A 2 -17.52 10.07 -54.40
CA SER A 2 -18.70 10.87 -54.76
C SER A 2 -18.87 12.06 -53.80
N PRO A 3 -19.46 13.19 -54.24
CA PRO A 3 -19.70 14.36 -53.38
C PRO A 3 -20.54 14.06 -52.12
N GLN A 4 -21.25 12.93 -52.09
CA GLN A 4 -22.02 12.50 -50.93
C GLN A 4 -21.17 11.80 -49.85
N SER A 5 -20.07 11.13 -50.21
CA SER A 5 -19.19 10.49 -49.23
C SER A 5 -18.39 11.52 -48.43
N GLU A 6 -17.90 12.58 -49.08
CA GLU A 6 -17.22 13.69 -48.39
C GLU A 6 -18.17 14.49 -47.46
N ARG A 7 -19.45 14.63 -47.82
CA ARG A 7 -20.44 15.29 -46.94
C ARG A 7 -20.75 14.47 -45.70
N ARG A 8 -20.83 13.14 -45.80
CA ARG A 8 -21.01 12.25 -44.64
C ARG A 8 -19.80 12.28 -43.72
N GLU A 9 -18.60 12.19 -44.27
CA GLU A 9 -17.35 12.19 -43.49
C GLU A 9 -17.11 13.55 -42.79
N ARG A 10 -17.41 14.67 -43.45
CA ARG A 10 -17.39 16.01 -42.82
C ARG A 10 -18.47 16.16 -41.75
N ALA A 11 -19.66 15.58 -41.94
CA ALA A 11 -20.73 15.61 -40.95
C ALA A 11 -20.40 14.77 -39.71
N GLU A 12 -19.81 13.58 -39.86
CA GLU A 12 -19.35 12.74 -38.75
C GLU A 12 -18.19 13.38 -38.00
N THR A 13 -17.21 13.94 -38.72
CA THR A 13 -16.08 14.66 -38.10
C THR A 13 -16.55 15.92 -37.36
N SER A 14 -17.58 16.61 -37.88
CA SER A 14 -18.23 17.75 -37.21
C SER A 14 -19.03 17.32 -35.98
N ALA A 15 -19.72 16.19 -36.04
CA ALA A 15 -20.46 15.63 -34.91
C ALA A 15 -19.54 15.19 -33.77
N VAL A 16 -18.42 14.53 -34.07
CA VAL A 16 -17.40 14.14 -33.08
C VAL A 16 -16.72 15.38 -32.47
N ARG A 17 -16.36 16.40 -33.27
CA ARG A 17 -15.85 17.68 -32.75
C ARG A 17 -16.88 18.40 -31.89
N GLY A 18 -18.14 18.40 -32.31
CA GLY A 18 -19.27 18.95 -31.55
C GLY A 18 -19.44 18.26 -30.21
N PHE A 19 -19.42 16.93 -30.18
CA PHE A 19 -19.48 16.12 -28.96
C PHE A 19 -18.29 16.39 -28.02
N LEU A 20 -17.06 16.36 -28.53
CA LEU A 20 -15.85 16.64 -27.74
C LEU A 20 -15.82 18.07 -27.19
N SER A 21 -16.31 19.05 -27.96
CA SER A 21 -16.42 20.45 -27.51
C SER A 21 -17.44 20.62 -26.38
N ARG A 22 -18.56 19.88 -26.43
CA ARG A 22 -19.59 19.87 -25.38
C ARG A 22 -19.14 19.12 -24.13
N PHE A 23 -18.43 18.01 -24.29
CA PHE A 23 -17.82 17.26 -23.18
C PHE A 23 -16.77 18.09 -22.44
N ALA A 24 -15.95 18.86 -23.18
CA ALA A 24 -14.91 19.71 -22.60
C ALA A 24 -15.44 20.98 -21.90
N ALA A 25 -16.72 21.33 -22.05
CA ALA A 25 -17.29 22.58 -21.56
C ALA A 25 -17.62 22.58 -20.06
N ASP A 26 -17.93 21.41 -19.47
CA ASP A 26 -18.24 21.28 -18.05
C ASP A 26 -17.10 20.54 -17.32
N PRO A 27 -16.40 21.20 -16.36
CA PRO A 27 -15.30 20.59 -15.61
C PRO A 27 -15.69 19.30 -14.87
N ARG A 28 -16.97 19.08 -14.58
CA ARG A 28 -17.48 17.87 -13.93
C ARG A 28 -17.22 16.60 -14.74
N HIS A 29 -17.16 16.68 -16.07
CA HIS A 29 -16.82 15.52 -16.90
C HIS A 29 -15.36 15.06 -16.70
N PHE A 30 -14.45 16.00 -16.46
CA PHE A 30 -13.06 15.69 -16.09
C PHE A 30 -12.99 15.08 -14.69
N GLN A 31 -13.78 15.59 -13.73
CA GLN A 31 -13.88 15.00 -12.39
C GLN A 31 -14.32 13.55 -12.45
N ILE A 32 -15.40 13.24 -13.19
CA ILE A 32 -15.91 11.87 -13.34
C ILE A 32 -14.85 10.98 -14.00
N SER A 33 -14.22 11.45 -15.07
CA SER A 33 -13.21 10.66 -15.79
C SER A 33 -11.99 10.35 -14.92
N VAL A 34 -11.49 11.36 -14.17
CA VAL A 34 -10.34 11.20 -13.29
C VAL A 34 -10.68 10.31 -12.09
N LEU A 35 -11.78 10.58 -11.39
CA LEU A 35 -12.19 9.77 -10.24
C LEU A 35 -12.50 8.32 -10.66
N GLY A 36 -13.14 8.12 -11.81
CA GLY A 36 -13.38 6.79 -12.38
C GLY A 36 -12.09 6.07 -12.74
N THR A 37 -11.14 6.76 -13.38
CA THR A 37 -9.83 6.18 -13.70
C THR A 37 -9.05 5.83 -12.44
N LEU A 38 -9.03 6.73 -11.45
CA LEU A 38 -8.39 6.49 -10.16
C LEU A 38 -9.03 5.32 -9.41
N LEU A 39 -10.35 5.14 -9.51
CA LEU A 39 -11.05 4.02 -8.87
C LEU A 39 -10.71 2.70 -9.56
N VAL A 40 -10.74 2.69 -10.90
CA VAL A 40 -10.32 1.52 -11.69
C VAL A 40 -8.86 1.17 -11.40
N VAL A 41 -7.96 2.16 -11.33
CA VAL A 41 -6.56 1.94 -10.97
C VAL A 41 -6.42 1.44 -9.54
N GLY A 42 -7.15 2.04 -8.59
CA GLY A 42 -7.14 1.64 -7.19
C GLY A 42 -7.55 0.18 -7.01
N ILE A 43 -8.65 -0.23 -7.64
CA ILE A 43 -9.13 -1.61 -7.61
C ILE A 43 -8.15 -2.55 -8.34
N ALA A 44 -7.73 -2.19 -9.55
CA ALA A 44 -6.96 -3.08 -10.43
C ALA A 44 -5.47 -3.19 -10.11
N ARG A 45 -4.86 -2.18 -9.46
CA ARG A 45 -3.40 -2.12 -9.21
C ARG A 45 -3.02 -1.97 -7.75
N LEU A 46 -3.82 -1.24 -6.98
CA LEU A 46 -3.54 -0.97 -5.57
C LEU A 46 -4.32 -1.90 -4.64
N GLY A 47 -5.06 -2.86 -5.20
CA GLY A 47 -5.80 -3.87 -4.44
C GLY A 47 -6.85 -3.26 -3.51
N PHE A 48 -7.53 -2.19 -3.94
CA PHE A 48 -8.54 -1.55 -3.10
C PHE A 48 -9.60 -2.56 -2.67
N PRO A 49 -9.86 -2.71 -1.35
CA PRO A 49 -10.89 -3.63 -0.86
C PRO A 49 -12.28 -3.02 -1.06
N VAL A 50 -12.73 -2.93 -2.32
CA VAL A 50 -14.04 -2.42 -2.72
C VAL A 50 -14.59 -3.30 -3.83
N ASP A 51 -15.75 -3.88 -3.58
CA ASP A 51 -16.40 -4.73 -4.57
C ASP A 51 -17.21 -3.91 -5.58
N ALA A 52 -17.44 -4.50 -6.75
CA ALA A 52 -18.29 -3.89 -7.77
C ALA A 52 -19.72 -3.63 -7.24
N SER A 53 -20.22 -4.48 -6.32
CA SER A 53 -21.49 -4.30 -5.62
C SER A 53 -21.50 -3.05 -4.74
N ASP A 54 -20.39 -2.73 -4.08
CA ASP A 54 -20.27 -1.54 -3.22
C ASP A 54 -20.32 -0.26 -4.05
N VAL A 55 -19.53 -0.23 -5.14
CA VAL A 55 -19.53 0.88 -6.10
C VAL A 55 -20.92 1.04 -6.72
N ALA A 56 -21.53 -0.06 -7.14
CA ALA A 56 -22.88 -0.05 -7.71
C ALA A 56 -23.91 0.42 -6.69
N ALA A 57 -23.81 0.00 -5.42
CA ALA A 57 -24.74 0.39 -4.36
C ALA A 57 -24.64 1.89 -4.04
N ALA A 58 -23.44 2.44 -3.85
CA ALA A 58 -23.23 3.88 -3.67
C ALA A 58 -23.73 4.70 -4.86
N MET A 59 -23.46 4.22 -6.09
CA MET A 59 -23.83 4.92 -7.30
C MET A 59 -25.33 4.87 -7.58
N ALA A 60 -25.95 3.70 -7.44
CA ALA A 60 -27.38 3.51 -7.61
C ALA A 60 -28.17 4.31 -6.58
N SER A 61 -27.76 4.30 -5.30
CA SER A 61 -28.45 5.07 -4.26
C SER A 61 -28.30 6.57 -4.45
N ALA A 62 -27.11 7.05 -4.84
CA ALA A 62 -26.87 8.46 -5.13
C ALA A 62 -27.70 8.94 -6.33
N LEU A 63 -27.76 8.14 -7.41
CA LEU A 63 -28.57 8.44 -8.59
C LEU A 63 -30.07 8.40 -8.26
N ALA A 64 -30.53 7.40 -7.51
CA ALA A 64 -31.92 7.28 -7.08
C ALA A 64 -32.35 8.46 -6.18
N THR A 65 -31.47 8.87 -5.28
CA THR A 65 -31.72 10.01 -4.38
C THR A 65 -31.74 11.33 -5.16
N GLU A 66 -30.84 11.54 -6.12
CA GLU A 66 -30.90 12.74 -6.97
C GLU A 66 -32.15 12.74 -7.85
N LEU A 67 -32.56 11.58 -8.38
CA LEU A 67 -33.79 11.46 -9.15
C LEU A 67 -35.03 11.78 -8.31
N LEU A 68 -35.10 11.27 -7.08
CA LEU A 68 -36.17 11.58 -6.14
C LEU A 68 -36.20 13.08 -5.80
N VAL A 69 -35.06 13.66 -5.45
CA VAL A 69 -34.94 15.09 -5.14
C VAL A 69 -35.29 15.95 -6.36
N ALA A 70 -34.90 15.55 -7.57
CA ALA A 70 -35.23 16.26 -8.81
C ALA A 70 -36.74 16.26 -9.05
N ARG A 71 -37.41 15.11 -8.87
CA ARG A 71 -38.88 15.01 -8.97
C ARG A 71 -39.59 15.86 -7.92
N LEU A 72 -39.19 15.76 -6.65
CA LEU A 72 -39.78 16.54 -5.56
C LEU A 72 -39.61 18.06 -5.74
N ARG A 73 -38.57 18.49 -6.46
CA ARG A 73 -38.27 19.91 -6.71
C ARG A 73 -38.71 20.40 -8.10
N GLY A 74 -39.35 19.56 -8.91
CA GLY A 74 -39.73 19.90 -10.28
C GLY A 74 -38.54 20.27 -11.18
N LYS A 75 -37.35 19.69 -10.94
CA LYS A 75 -36.13 19.95 -11.71
C LYS A 75 -35.78 18.79 -12.63
N LEU A 76 -35.06 19.10 -13.71
CA LEU A 76 -34.46 18.08 -14.58
C LEU A 76 -33.37 17.31 -13.82
N PHE A 77 -33.33 16.00 -14.02
CA PHE A 77 -32.33 15.10 -13.46
C PHE A 77 -30.95 15.37 -14.07
N ASP A 78 -29.93 15.58 -13.22
CA ASP A 78 -28.52 15.73 -13.64
C ASP A 78 -27.65 14.68 -12.92
N PRO A 79 -27.17 13.63 -13.61
CA PRO A 79 -26.45 12.53 -12.97
C PRO A 79 -25.00 12.87 -12.62
N ARG A 80 -24.46 13.99 -13.11
CA ARG A 80 -23.02 14.31 -12.96
C ARG A 80 -22.58 14.38 -11.51
N SER A 81 -23.37 15.05 -10.67
CA SER A 81 -23.01 15.20 -9.25
C SER A 81 -23.12 13.88 -8.47
N PRO A 82 -24.18 13.07 -8.63
CA PRO A 82 -24.21 11.70 -8.13
C PRO A 82 -23.01 10.85 -8.54
N PHE A 83 -22.58 10.90 -9.80
CA PHE A 83 -21.39 10.19 -10.25
C PHE A 83 -20.11 10.66 -9.54
N ILE A 84 -19.88 11.98 -9.46
CA ILE A 84 -18.71 12.52 -8.75
C ILE A 84 -18.71 12.09 -7.29
N SER A 85 -19.85 12.24 -6.61
CA SER A 85 -19.96 11.91 -5.20
C SER A 85 -19.78 10.42 -4.94
N SER A 86 -20.49 9.54 -5.66
CA SER A 86 -20.35 8.09 -5.49
C SER A 86 -18.96 7.58 -5.83
N LEU A 87 -18.33 8.06 -6.92
CA LEU A 87 -16.94 7.70 -7.22
C LEU A 87 -15.98 8.19 -6.13
N SER A 88 -16.15 9.42 -5.64
CA SER A 88 -15.33 9.95 -4.54
C SER A 88 -15.55 9.19 -3.22
N LEU A 89 -16.76 8.69 -2.96
CA LEU A 89 -17.06 7.81 -1.83
C LEU A 89 -16.31 6.49 -2.00
N SER A 90 -16.45 5.80 -3.15
CA SER A 90 -15.80 4.52 -3.42
C SER A 90 -14.26 4.59 -3.36
N LEU A 91 -13.68 5.76 -3.62
CA LEU A 91 -12.24 5.97 -3.50
C LEU A 91 -11.70 6.05 -2.06
N LEU A 92 -12.55 6.37 -1.08
CA LEU A 92 -12.11 6.71 0.28
C LEU A 92 -12.81 5.91 1.38
N LEU A 93 -14.11 5.67 1.21
CA LEU A 93 -14.95 4.94 2.14
C LEU A 93 -14.73 3.44 1.99
N ARG A 94 -14.56 2.76 3.11
CA ARG A 94 -14.65 1.31 3.20
C ARG A 94 -15.75 0.93 4.15
N ALA A 95 -16.47 -0.13 3.85
CA ALA A 95 -17.52 -0.63 4.71
C ALA A 95 -17.72 -2.14 4.58
N SER A 96 -18.27 -2.77 5.61
CA SER A 96 -18.52 -4.22 5.65
C SER A 96 -19.74 -4.70 4.85
N SER A 97 -20.43 -3.81 4.13
CA SER A 97 -21.62 -4.17 3.36
C SER A 97 -22.00 -3.12 2.30
N PRO A 98 -22.53 -3.55 1.13
CA PRO A 98 -23.02 -2.64 0.08
C PRO A 98 -24.11 -1.67 0.54
N TRP A 99 -24.93 -2.04 1.54
CA TRP A 99 -25.97 -1.13 2.03
C TRP A 99 -25.37 0.11 2.69
N VAL A 100 -24.19 0.02 3.31
CA VAL A 100 -23.51 1.16 3.94
C VAL A 100 -23.01 2.13 2.87
N TYR A 101 -22.52 1.60 1.74
CA TYR A 101 -22.22 2.40 0.56
C TYR A 101 -23.47 3.04 -0.04
N ALA A 102 -24.60 2.30 -0.10
CA ALA A 102 -25.88 2.86 -0.50
C ALA A 102 -26.33 3.98 0.45
N PHE A 103 -26.20 3.79 1.76
CA PHE A 103 -26.49 4.80 2.78
C PHE A 103 -25.60 6.01 2.62
N ALA A 104 -24.28 5.84 2.44
CA ALA A 104 -23.34 6.93 2.21
C ALA A 104 -23.69 7.72 0.94
N GLY A 105 -24.06 7.03 -0.15
CA GLY A 105 -24.50 7.65 -1.39
C GLY A 105 -25.80 8.45 -1.23
N ALA A 106 -26.77 7.91 -0.48
CA ALA A 106 -28.02 8.58 -0.15
C ALA A 106 -27.79 9.78 0.79
N ALA A 107 -26.95 9.64 1.82
CA ALA A 107 -26.59 10.70 2.75
C ALA A 107 -25.81 11.83 2.06
N ALA A 108 -24.92 11.51 1.13
CA ALA A 108 -24.19 12.49 0.33
C ALA A 108 -25.13 13.38 -0.48
N ILE A 109 -26.03 12.77 -1.26
CA ILE A 109 -26.93 13.50 -2.15
C ILE A 109 -28.10 14.12 -1.37
N GLY A 110 -28.64 13.42 -0.38
CA GLY A 110 -29.65 13.91 0.54
C GLY A 110 -29.16 15.12 1.32
N GLY A 111 -27.97 15.05 1.92
CA GLY A 111 -27.35 16.16 2.62
C GLY A 111 -27.07 17.36 1.71
N LYS A 112 -26.53 17.13 0.50
CA LYS A 112 -26.40 18.17 -0.54
C LYS A 112 -27.73 18.83 -0.87
N ALA A 113 -28.82 18.07 -0.87
CA ALA A 113 -30.15 18.57 -1.18
C ALA A 113 -30.73 19.37 0.00
N LEU A 114 -30.68 18.82 1.21
CA LEU A 114 -31.39 19.31 2.40
C LEU A 114 -30.61 20.37 3.17
N LEU A 115 -29.30 20.16 3.38
CA LEU A 115 -28.44 21.02 4.19
C LEU A 115 -27.89 22.16 3.34
N ARG A 116 -28.72 23.20 3.15
CA ARG A 116 -28.40 24.36 2.32
C ARG A 116 -28.56 25.67 3.04
N VAL A 117 -27.59 26.56 2.84
CA VAL A 117 -27.64 27.95 3.30
C VAL A 117 -27.50 28.87 2.10
N ARG A 118 -28.45 29.79 1.91
CA ARG A 118 -28.47 30.76 0.78
C ARG A 118 -28.32 30.14 -0.61
N GLY A 119 -28.84 28.92 -0.79
CA GLY A 119 -28.81 28.18 -2.06
C GLY A 119 -27.50 27.45 -2.37
N LYS A 120 -26.51 27.45 -1.47
CA LYS A 120 -25.33 26.57 -1.50
C LYS A 120 -25.55 25.37 -0.59
N HIS A 121 -24.99 24.21 -0.93
CA HIS A 121 -24.93 23.10 0.03
C HIS A 121 -23.81 23.35 1.02
N LEU A 122 -24.08 23.06 2.29
CA LEU A 122 -23.20 23.41 3.39
C LEU A 122 -21.94 22.56 3.38
N TYR A 123 -22.10 21.24 3.18
CA TYR A 123 -21.02 20.27 3.21
C TYR A 123 -20.66 19.76 1.83
N ASN A 124 -19.40 19.34 1.66
CA ASN A 124 -19.01 18.52 0.52
C ASN A 124 -19.82 17.22 0.54
N PRO A 125 -20.55 16.87 -0.54
CA PRO A 125 -21.47 15.74 -0.51
C PRO A 125 -20.78 14.42 -0.18
N ALA A 126 -19.62 14.13 -0.78
CA ALA A 126 -18.88 12.90 -0.52
C ALA A 126 -18.29 12.89 0.90
N ALA A 127 -17.72 14.01 1.36
CA ALA A 127 -17.22 14.12 2.73
C ALA A 127 -18.33 13.89 3.77
N LEU A 128 -19.51 14.48 3.56
CA LEU A 128 -20.66 14.28 4.44
C LEU A 128 -21.17 12.83 4.38
N GLY A 129 -21.21 12.21 3.19
CA GLY A 129 -21.58 10.80 3.05
C GLY A 129 -20.61 9.87 3.76
N ILE A 130 -19.30 10.11 3.65
CA ILE A 130 -18.26 9.38 4.39
C ILE A 130 -18.46 9.56 5.88
N ALA A 131 -18.58 10.79 6.37
CA ALA A 131 -18.74 11.03 7.80
C ALA A 131 -20.05 10.49 8.34
N ALA A 132 -21.16 10.58 7.60
CA ALA A 132 -22.41 9.97 7.99
C ALA A 132 -22.26 8.45 8.08
N ALA A 133 -21.60 7.81 7.11
CA ALA A 133 -21.30 6.39 7.19
C ALA A 133 -20.42 6.07 8.41
N VAL A 134 -19.29 6.75 8.60
CA VAL A 134 -18.36 6.50 9.72
C VAL A 134 -18.98 6.78 11.09
N LEU A 135 -19.81 7.81 11.24
CA LEU A 135 -20.39 8.21 12.54
C LEU A 135 -21.71 7.51 12.86
N LEU A 136 -22.49 7.14 11.84
CA LEU A 136 -23.83 6.58 12.03
C LEU A 136 -23.87 5.07 11.74
N THR A 137 -22.80 4.54 11.16
CA THR A 137 -22.64 3.10 10.94
C THR A 137 -21.29 2.69 11.54
N ASP A 138 -21.31 1.83 12.55
CA ASP A 138 -20.10 1.22 13.14
C ASP A 138 -19.45 0.18 12.20
N ARG A 139 -19.64 0.39 10.88
CA ARG A 139 -19.35 -0.52 9.79
C ARG A 139 -18.59 0.17 8.66
N ALA A 140 -18.22 1.43 8.85
CA ALA A 140 -17.54 2.23 7.86
C ALA A 140 -16.27 2.87 8.42
N TRP A 141 -15.20 2.87 7.64
CA TRP A 141 -13.95 3.52 7.95
C TRP A 141 -13.37 4.16 6.68
N ILE A 142 -12.31 4.94 6.85
CA ILE A 142 -11.54 5.51 5.74
C ILE A 142 -10.22 4.77 5.71
N SER A 143 -9.74 4.43 4.52
CA SER A 143 -8.43 3.79 4.34
C SER A 143 -7.46 4.78 3.66
N PRO A 144 -6.66 5.55 4.43
CA PRO A 144 -5.70 6.48 3.84
C PRO A 144 -4.51 5.79 3.16
N GLY A 145 -4.11 4.61 3.67
CA GLY A 145 -2.89 3.90 3.26
C GLY A 145 -2.97 3.16 1.93
N GLN A 146 -4.18 2.86 1.44
CA GLN A 146 -4.38 2.09 0.20
C GLN A 146 -3.80 2.75 -1.05
N TRP A 147 -3.54 4.06 -1.02
CA TRP A 147 -2.98 4.77 -2.16
C TRP A 147 -1.48 4.55 -2.35
N GLY A 148 -0.79 3.96 -1.35
CA GLY A 148 0.66 3.85 -1.33
C GLY A 148 1.36 5.21 -1.25
N SER A 149 2.68 5.18 -1.32
CA SER A 149 3.57 6.34 -1.34
C SER A 149 4.55 6.22 -2.49
N GLY A 150 4.77 7.31 -3.23
CA GLY A 150 5.71 7.30 -4.36
C GLY A 150 5.64 8.54 -5.26
N PRO A 151 6.77 8.98 -5.85
CA PRO A 151 6.82 10.18 -6.70
C PRO A 151 5.92 10.10 -7.94
N LEU A 152 5.78 8.91 -8.53
CA LEU A 152 4.95 8.69 -9.71
C LEU A 152 3.45 8.89 -9.40
N LEU A 153 2.98 8.33 -8.29
CA LEU A 153 1.60 8.47 -7.85
C LEU A 153 1.30 9.93 -7.47
N LEU A 154 2.21 10.57 -6.74
CA LEU A 154 2.16 12.00 -6.42
C LEU A 154 2.06 12.87 -7.69
N PHE A 155 2.91 12.60 -8.69
CA PHE A 155 2.90 13.30 -9.97
C PHE A 155 1.58 13.11 -10.72
N LEU A 156 1.08 11.87 -10.79
CA LEU A 156 -0.20 11.55 -11.44
C LEU A 156 -1.37 12.29 -10.77
N PHE A 157 -1.43 12.29 -9.44
CA PHE A 157 -2.44 13.00 -8.68
C PHE A 157 -2.34 14.52 -8.85
N ALA A 158 -1.13 15.08 -8.79
CA ALA A 158 -0.91 16.51 -8.96
C ALA A 158 -1.30 16.97 -10.38
N CYS A 159 -0.97 16.19 -11.42
CA CYS A 159 -1.38 16.49 -12.78
C CYS A 159 -2.90 16.34 -12.99
N ALA A 160 -3.48 15.23 -12.55
CA ALA A 160 -4.90 14.95 -12.74
C ALA A 160 -5.79 15.89 -11.91
N GLY A 161 -5.46 16.07 -10.64
CA GLY A 161 -6.13 16.99 -9.72
C GLY A 161 -5.90 18.45 -10.10
N GLY A 162 -4.67 18.82 -10.46
CA GLY A 162 -4.34 20.16 -10.96
C GLY A 162 -5.12 20.52 -12.22
N MET A 163 -5.28 19.58 -13.16
CA MET A 163 -6.12 19.77 -14.35
C MET A 163 -7.59 20.00 -13.99
N VAL A 164 -8.14 19.17 -13.10
CA VAL A 164 -9.53 19.30 -12.62
C VAL A 164 -9.78 20.66 -11.99
N VAL A 165 -8.91 21.05 -11.07
CA VAL A 165 -9.09 22.26 -10.28
C VAL A 165 -8.80 23.52 -11.10
N HIS A 166 -7.84 23.48 -12.03
CA HIS A 166 -7.61 24.54 -13.00
C HIS A 166 -8.86 24.76 -13.86
N ARG A 167 -9.53 23.69 -14.32
CA ARG A 167 -10.79 23.79 -15.06
C ARG A 167 -11.96 24.25 -14.19
N ALA A 168 -11.97 23.90 -12.91
CA ALA A 168 -12.96 24.37 -11.93
C ALA A 168 -12.70 25.80 -11.43
N LEU A 169 -11.57 26.43 -11.79
CA LEU A 169 -11.16 27.78 -11.35
C LEU A 169 -11.04 27.89 -9.83
N ARG A 170 -10.47 26.86 -9.20
CA ARG A 170 -10.27 26.77 -7.73
C ARG A 170 -8.86 26.36 -7.34
N SER A 171 -7.89 26.61 -8.21
CA SER A 171 -6.48 26.20 -8.00
C SER A 171 -5.83 26.93 -6.84
N ASP A 172 -6.33 28.13 -6.51
CA ASP A 172 -5.92 28.87 -5.32
C ASP A 172 -6.16 28.06 -4.05
N VAL A 173 -7.33 27.46 -3.86
CA VAL A 173 -7.69 26.72 -2.64
C VAL A 173 -6.78 25.50 -2.43
N SER A 174 -6.62 24.67 -3.47
CA SER A 174 -5.79 23.46 -3.38
C SER A 174 -4.34 23.79 -3.07
N TRP A 175 -3.74 24.76 -3.77
CA TRP A 175 -2.34 25.13 -3.54
C TRP A 175 -2.11 25.70 -2.15
N ILE A 176 -3.02 26.54 -1.65
CA ILE A 176 -2.90 27.13 -0.32
C ILE A 176 -3.02 26.05 0.74
N PHE A 177 -3.99 25.14 0.62
CA PHE A 177 -4.12 24.01 1.55
C PHE A 177 -2.87 23.13 1.56
N LEU A 178 -2.35 22.75 0.39
CA LEU A 178 -1.15 21.92 0.26
C LEU A 178 0.07 22.58 0.93
N VAL A 179 0.35 23.85 0.59
CA VAL A 179 1.49 24.59 1.13
C VAL A 179 1.35 24.83 2.63
N SER A 180 0.17 25.22 3.10
CA SER A 180 -0.06 25.47 4.53
C SER A 180 0.09 24.19 5.36
N TYR A 181 -0.48 23.07 4.90
CA TYR A 181 -0.35 21.80 5.63
C TYR A 181 1.10 21.28 5.59
N ALA A 182 1.78 21.38 4.44
CA ALA A 182 3.19 21.02 4.32
C ALA A 182 4.07 21.87 5.24
N ALA A 183 3.86 23.19 5.30
CA ALA A 183 4.60 24.07 6.20
C ALA A 183 4.40 23.71 7.67
N LEU A 184 3.17 23.36 8.08
CA LEU A 184 2.88 22.92 9.45
C LEU A 184 3.54 21.57 9.78
N ALA A 185 3.45 20.59 8.88
CA ALA A 185 4.05 19.27 9.06
C ALA A 185 5.58 19.34 9.11
N LEU A 186 6.20 20.07 8.17
CA LEU A 186 7.65 20.27 8.11
C LEU A 186 8.15 21.12 9.28
N GLY A 187 7.44 22.20 9.64
CA GLY A 187 7.79 23.06 10.76
C GLY A 187 7.72 22.31 12.10
N ARG A 188 6.72 21.43 12.27
CA ARG A 188 6.64 20.53 13.42
C ARG A 188 7.82 19.58 13.48
N ALA A 189 8.14 18.89 12.39
CA ALA A 189 9.27 17.96 12.34
C ALA A 189 10.59 18.67 12.68
N ALA A 190 10.81 19.86 12.11
CA ALA A 190 11.97 20.69 12.43
C ALA A 190 12.02 21.09 13.92
N TRP A 191 10.87 21.40 14.52
CA TRP A 191 10.78 21.80 15.93
C TRP A 191 11.06 20.63 16.89
N LEU A 192 10.64 19.42 16.54
CA LEU A 192 10.87 18.22 17.34
C LEU A 192 12.23 17.55 17.09
N GLY A 193 12.93 17.92 16.02
CA GLY A 193 14.14 17.23 15.58
C GLY A 193 13.87 15.91 14.86
N ASP A 194 12.67 15.73 14.32
CA ASP A 194 12.28 14.53 13.57
C ASP A 194 13.03 14.46 12.23
N PRO A 195 13.40 13.26 11.74
CA PRO A 195 13.94 13.09 10.40
C PRO A 195 12.97 13.60 9.33
N TRP A 196 13.47 14.38 8.36
CA TRP A 196 12.67 14.95 7.27
C TRP A 196 11.89 13.92 6.45
N VAL A 197 12.35 12.66 6.44
CA VAL A 197 11.68 11.54 5.77
C VAL A 197 10.24 11.36 6.28
N VAL A 198 9.99 11.55 7.58
CA VAL A 198 8.67 11.33 8.21
C VAL A 198 7.60 12.28 7.63
N PRO A 199 7.75 13.62 7.70
CA PRO A 199 6.76 14.52 7.11
C PRO A 199 6.74 14.44 5.57
N LEU A 200 7.88 14.20 4.91
CA LEU A 200 7.92 14.05 3.45
C LEU A 200 7.12 12.84 2.97
N HIS A 201 7.20 11.71 3.67
CA HIS A 201 6.41 10.52 3.36
C HIS A 201 4.91 10.77 3.57
N GLY A 202 4.53 11.44 4.68
CA GLY A 202 3.13 11.82 4.92
C GLY A 202 2.56 12.74 3.83
N LEU A 203 3.37 13.66 3.30
CA LEU A 203 2.98 14.55 2.20
C LEU A 203 2.88 13.84 0.83
N GLN A 204 3.41 12.63 0.71
CA GLN A 204 3.26 11.78 -0.48
C GLN A 204 1.97 10.93 -0.46
N SER A 205 1.17 10.99 0.61
CA SER A 205 -0.08 10.22 0.73
C SER A 205 -1.10 10.58 -0.35
N GLY A 206 -1.61 9.59 -1.09
CA GLY A 206 -2.67 9.82 -2.07
C GLY A 206 -3.98 10.33 -1.46
N ALA A 207 -4.27 10.00 -0.20
CA ALA A 207 -5.42 10.55 0.52
C ALA A 207 -5.31 12.07 0.67
N PHE A 208 -4.13 12.58 1.07
CA PHE A 208 -3.87 14.02 1.18
C PHE A 208 -4.17 14.75 -0.15
N LEU A 209 -3.74 14.19 -1.28
CA LEU A 209 -3.95 14.76 -2.61
C LEU A 209 -5.43 14.69 -3.04
N LEU A 210 -6.13 13.60 -2.74
CA LEU A 210 -7.57 13.49 -2.99
C LEU A 210 -8.37 14.56 -2.26
N PHE A 211 -8.09 14.77 -0.97
CA PHE A 211 -8.71 15.82 -0.20
C PHE A 211 -8.41 17.20 -0.77
N ALA A 212 -7.14 17.48 -1.10
CA ALA A 212 -6.70 18.76 -1.64
C ALA A 212 -7.36 19.11 -2.99
N PHE A 213 -7.46 18.14 -3.90
CA PHE A 213 -7.90 18.39 -5.28
C PHE A 213 -9.38 18.11 -5.55
N PHE A 214 -10.06 17.28 -4.76
CA PHE A 214 -11.45 16.88 -5.05
C PHE A 214 -12.45 17.23 -3.95
N MET A 215 -12.00 17.53 -2.72
CA MET A 215 -12.91 17.87 -1.63
C MET A 215 -12.79 19.32 -1.16
N VAL A 216 -11.61 19.74 -0.74
CA VAL A 216 -11.37 21.10 -0.21
C VAL A 216 -11.60 22.16 -1.30
N SER A 217 -11.30 21.83 -2.56
CA SER A 217 -11.43 22.73 -3.71
C SER A 217 -12.81 22.74 -4.38
N ASP A 218 -13.81 22.03 -3.84
CA ASP A 218 -15.15 22.00 -4.42
C ASP A 218 -15.74 23.43 -4.44
N PRO A 219 -15.96 24.02 -5.64
CA PRO A 219 -16.42 25.40 -5.75
C PRO A 219 -17.80 25.64 -5.14
N LYS A 220 -18.58 24.58 -4.88
CA LYS A 220 -19.91 24.69 -4.28
C LYS A 220 -19.92 24.76 -2.76
N THR A 221 -18.82 24.37 -2.10
CA THR A 221 -18.67 24.38 -0.64
C THR A 221 -17.58 25.31 -0.15
N THR A 222 -16.77 25.89 -1.05
CA THR A 222 -15.81 26.95 -0.71
C THR A 222 -16.44 28.36 -0.74
N PRO A 223 -15.84 29.34 -0.03
CA PRO A 223 -16.24 30.76 -0.13
C PRO A 223 -16.14 31.34 -1.55
N ASP A 224 -16.97 32.34 -1.84
CA ASP A 224 -17.04 33.01 -3.15
C ASP A 224 -15.90 34.02 -3.36
N ALA A 225 -15.54 34.79 -2.32
CA ALA A 225 -14.44 35.75 -2.39
C ALA A 225 -13.07 35.07 -2.26
N ARG A 226 -12.10 35.51 -3.07
CA ARG A 226 -10.74 34.94 -3.06
C ARG A 226 -10.06 35.04 -1.68
N PRO A 227 -10.03 36.21 -0.99
CA PRO A 227 -9.41 36.30 0.33
C PRO A 227 -10.05 35.35 1.36
N ALA A 228 -11.37 35.20 1.33
CA ALA A 228 -12.10 34.26 2.18
C ALA A 228 -11.72 32.80 1.89
N ARG A 229 -11.51 32.43 0.61
CA ARG A 229 -11.01 31.09 0.25
C ARG A 229 -9.61 30.81 0.78
N ILE A 230 -8.71 31.80 0.71
CA ILE A 230 -7.34 31.68 1.26
C ILE A 230 -7.40 31.41 2.76
N GLY A 231 -8.12 32.25 3.50
CA GLY A 231 -8.28 32.08 4.94
C GLY A 231 -8.92 30.74 5.29
N TYR A 232 -9.97 30.34 4.57
CA TYR A 232 -10.63 29.05 4.76
C TYR A 232 -9.67 27.86 4.55
N ALA A 233 -8.88 27.85 3.47
CA ALA A 233 -7.93 26.79 3.19
C ALA A 233 -6.84 26.68 4.27
N ILE A 234 -6.33 27.80 4.78
CA ILE A 234 -5.37 27.85 5.89
C ILE A 234 -5.99 27.28 7.17
N CYS A 235 -7.22 27.68 7.50
CA CYS A 235 -7.94 27.16 8.66
C CYS A 235 -8.18 25.65 8.56
N VAL A 236 -8.54 25.14 7.37
CA VAL A 236 -8.72 23.68 7.15
C VAL A 236 -7.39 22.93 7.26
N ALA A 237 -6.29 23.49 6.75
CA ALA A 237 -4.96 22.91 6.95
C ALA A 237 -4.54 22.90 8.43
N GLY A 238 -4.75 24.00 9.14
CA GLY A 238 -4.46 24.12 10.58
C GLY A 238 -5.31 23.21 11.44
N GLY A 239 -6.61 23.11 11.15
CA GLY A 239 -7.51 22.18 11.82
C GLY A 239 -7.13 20.72 11.55
N ALA A 240 -6.76 20.37 10.32
CA ALA A 240 -6.28 19.03 10.01
C ALA A 240 -4.98 18.70 10.75
N ALA A 241 -4.03 19.63 10.82
CA ALA A 241 -2.80 19.49 11.60
C ALA A 241 -3.08 19.35 13.09
N TRP A 242 -4.04 20.11 13.64
CA TRP A 242 -4.47 19.97 15.03
C TRP A 242 -5.09 18.60 15.31
N VAL A 243 -5.93 18.08 14.41
CA VAL A 243 -6.54 16.75 14.59
C VAL A 243 -5.46 15.66 14.53
N HIS A 244 -4.53 15.72 13.57
CA HIS A 244 -3.46 14.72 13.44
C HIS A 244 -2.43 14.79 14.56
N PHE A 245 -1.94 15.99 14.92
CA PHE A 245 -0.80 16.16 15.82
C PHE A 245 -1.17 16.56 17.25
N GLY A 246 -2.32 17.23 17.44
CA GLY A 246 -2.82 17.64 18.76
C GLY A 246 -3.73 16.58 19.36
N LEU A 247 -4.73 16.15 18.60
CA LEU A 247 -5.71 15.14 19.05
C LEU A 247 -5.25 13.70 18.80
N HIS A 248 -4.18 13.49 18.02
CA HIS A 248 -3.68 12.16 17.66
C HIS A 248 -4.76 11.28 17.01
N GLN A 249 -5.68 11.90 16.26
CA GLN A 249 -6.80 11.23 15.60
C GLN A 249 -6.55 11.09 14.10
N PRO A 250 -6.94 9.97 13.47
CA PRO A 250 -6.85 9.81 12.02
C PRO A 250 -7.86 10.68 11.27
N ASN A 251 -7.70 10.80 9.96
CA ASN A 251 -8.65 11.48 9.05
C ASN A 251 -8.87 12.97 9.34
N GLY A 252 -7.84 13.66 9.86
CA GLY A 252 -7.89 15.08 10.20
C GLY A 252 -8.35 15.99 9.06
N PHE A 253 -8.04 15.63 7.80
CA PHE A 253 -8.52 16.36 6.62
C PHE A 253 -10.05 16.35 6.50
N LEU A 254 -10.69 15.20 6.74
CA LEU A 254 -12.15 15.07 6.69
C LEU A 254 -12.80 15.86 7.82
N TRP A 255 -12.34 15.62 9.05
CA TRP A 255 -12.94 16.24 10.23
C TRP A 255 -12.79 17.75 10.22
N SER A 256 -11.62 18.25 9.82
CA SER A 256 -11.41 19.69 9.69
C SER A 256 -12.29 20.32 8.62
N LEU A 257 -12.41 19.70 7.45
CA LEU A 257 -13.27 20.19 6.37
C LEU A 257 -14.75 20.28 6.82
N LEU A 258 -15.25 19.25 7.51
CA LEU A 258 -16.63 19.22 8.01
C LEU A 258 -16.86 20.21 9.15
N ALA A 259 -15.95 20.27 10.12
CA ALA A 259 -16.09 21.18 11.26
C ALA A 259 -16.10 22.65 10.83
N LEU A 260 -15.32 23.00 9.80
CA LEU A 260 -15.21 24.38 9.31
C LEU A 260 -16.21 24.73 8.20
N ALA A 261 -16.87 23.75 7.57
CA ALA A 261 -17.87 23.98 6.53
C ALA A 261 -19.02 24.95 6.96
N PRO A 262 -19.55 24.90 8.19
CA PRO A 262 -20.54 25.87 8.69
C PRO A 262 -20.09 27.34 8.71
N ILE A 263 -18.77 27.61 8.66
CA ILE A 263 -18.22 28.96 8.65
C ILE A 263 -18.31 29.59 7.26
N VAL A 264 -18.41 28.80 6.19
CA VAL A 264 -18.41 29.29 4.80
C VAL A 264 -19.55 30.29 4.52
N PRO A 265 -20.81 30.06 4.91
CA PRO A 265 -21.87 31.06 4.73
C PRO A 265 -21.62 32.37 5.46
N LEU A 266 -20.94 32.32 6.62
CA LEU A 266 -20.53 33.52 7.37
C LEU A 266 -19.42 34.26 6.64
N LEU A 267 -18.46 33.55 6.05
CA LEU A 267 -17.41 34.16 5.22
C LEU A 267 -17.99 34.79 3.94
N ASP A 268 -18.97 34.15 3.29
CA ASP A 268 -19.67 34.72 2.14
C ASP A 268 -20.52 35.95 2.51
N LEU A 269 -20.94 36.04 3.78
CA LEU A 269 -21.63 37.19 4.36
C LEU A 269 -20.66 38.37 4.58
N LEU A 270 -19.52 38.09 5.19
CA LEU A 270 -18.50 39.08 5.55
C LEU A 270 -17.68 39.55 4.34
N ALA A 271 -17.48 38.67 3.35
CA ALA A 271 -16.74 38.95 2.13
C ALA A 271 -17.52 38.45 0.90
N PRO A 272 -18.47 39.25 0.38
CA PRO A 272 -19.26 38.88 -0.79
C PRO A 272 -18.38 38.69 -2.04
N GLY A 273 -18.66 37.66 -2.83
CA GLY A 273 -17.96 37.38 -4.07
C GLY A 273 -18.87 36.82 -5.17
N ALA A 274 -18.35 36.74 -6.40
CA ALA A 274 -19.10 36.17 -7.51
C ALA A 274 -19.31 34.65 -7.33
N ARG A 275 -20.57 34.25 -7.28
CA ARG A 275 -20.95 32.84 -7.07
C ARG A 275 -20.58 31.96 -8.26
N TYR A 276 -19.89 30.86 -8.00
CA TYR A 276 -19.50 29.93 -9.05
C TYR A 276 -20.68 29.17 -9.67
N ARG A 277 -20.71 29.12 -11.01
CA ARG A 277 -21.67 28.36 -11.81
C ARG A 277 -20.92 27.47 -12.79
N TRP A 278 -21.28 26.18 -12.81
CA TRP A 278 -20.73 25.21 -13.76
C TRP A 278 -21.01 25.68 -15.20
N GLY A 279 -19.99 25.65 -16.05
CA GLY A 279 -20.10 25.99 -17.48
C GLY A 279 -20.12 27.48 -17.83
N GLN A 280 -20.07 28.41 -16.86
CA GLN A 280 -19.93 29.84 -17.14
C GLN A 280 -18.49 30.33 -16.93
N ARG A 281 -17.92 31.02 -17.92
CA ARG A 281 -16.59 31.64 -17.78
C ARG A 281 -16.67 32.85 -16.83
N PRO A 282 -15.70 33.04 -15.92
CA PRO A 282 -15.65 34.20 -15.04
C PRO A 282 -15.55 35.48 -15.87
N GLY A 283 -16.44 36.44 -15.61
CA GLY A 283 -16.47 37.74 -16.29
C GLY A 283 -17.61 37.95 -17.29
N SER A 284 -18.54 37.01 -17.44
CA SER A 284 -19.79 37.29 -18.19
C SER A 284 -20.68 38.21 -17.33
N PRO A 285 -20.95 39.46 -17.73
CA PRO A 285 -21.78 40.35 -16.91
C PRO A 285 -23.18 39.74 -16.75
N THR A 286 -23.62 39.60 -15.51
CA THR A 286 -25.03 39.31 -15.21
C THR A 286 -25.84 40.54 -15.57
N HIS A 287 -26.46 40.56 -16.74
CA HIS A 287 -27.53 41.53 -17.00
C HIS A 287 -28.62 41.33 -15.92
N PRO A 288 -29.05 42.38 -15.21
CA PRO A 288 -30.23 42.29 -14.37
C PRO A 288 -31.44 41.90 -15.25
N PRO A 289 -32.43 41.18 -14.71
CA PRO A 289 -33.61 40.81 -15.48
C PRO A 289 -34.29 42.09 -15.99
N ILE A 290 -34.40 42.20 -17.32
CA ILE A 290 -35.20 43.24 -17.97
C ILE A 290 -36.63 43.10 -17.44
N PRO A 291 -37.23 44.13 -16.83
CA PRO A 291 -38.63 44.06 -16.44
C PRO A 291 -39.49 43.82 -17.69
N THR A 292 -40.36 42.82 -17.62
CA THR A 292 -41.31 42.47 -18.66
C THR A 292 -42.18 43.67 -19.01
N VAL A 293 -41.91 44.31 -20.14
CA VAL A 293 -42.82 45.27 -20.76
C VAL A 293 -43.97 44.49 -21.40
N ASN A 294 -45.19 44.87 -21.05
CA ASN A 294 -46.44 44.33 -21.60
C ASN A 294 -46.45 44.41 -23.14
N PRO A 295 -46.89 43.36 -23.86
CA PRO A 295 -47.01 43.39 -25.30
C PRO A 295 -48.33 44.04 -25.73
N ARG A 296 -48.44 45.35 -25.54
CA ARG A 296 -49.46 46.19 -26.20
C ARG A 296 -48.91 47.60 -26.38
N GLU A 297 -48.09 47.77 -27.40
CA GLU A 297 -48.14 48.93 -28.29
C GLU A 297 -47.19 48.70 -29.45
N ARG A 298 -47.78 48.67 -30.64
CA ARG A 298 -47.12 48.54 -31.93
C ARG A 298 -46.84 49.95 -32.41
N ASN A 299 -45.59 50.29 -32.74
CA ASN A 299 -45.35 51.16 -33.88
C ASN A 299 -43.93 51.00 -34.47
N PRO A 300 -43.77 51.24 -35.79
CA PRO A 300 -42.61 50.87 -36.57
C PRO A 300 -41.61 52.03 -36.76
N ALA A 301 -40.46 51.69 -37.36
CA ALA A 301 -39.43 52.57 -37.92
C ALA A 301 -38.22 52.88 -37.02
N MET A 302 -37.05 52.33 -37.37
CA MET A 302 -35.95 53.07 -37.99
C MET A 302 -34.74 52.16 -38.24
N THR A 303 -34.24 52.22 -39.46
CA THR A 303 -32.94 51.68 -39.93
C THR A 303 -31.76 52.47 -39.36
N PRO A 304 -30.52 51.96 -39.47
CA PRO A 304 -29.45 52.13 -38.49
C PRO A 304 -28.49 53.29 -38.83
N ASN A 305 -27.69 53.73 -37.86
CA ASN A 305 -26.36 54.30 -38.16
C ASN A 305 -25.43 54.29 -36.92
N PRO A 306 -24.10 54.47 -37.10
CA PRO A 306 -23.05 53.74 -36.40
C PRO A 306 -22.24 54.76 -35.56
N ALA A 307 -21.01 54.40 -35.19
CA ALA A 307 -20.03 55.26 -34.54
C ALA A 307 -20.17 55.42 -33.01
N ASN A 308 -19.50 54.50 -32.32
CA ASN A 308 -18.36 54.84 -31.47
C ASN A 308 -17.37 53.67 -31.60
N ALA A 309 -16.27 53.83 -32.35
CA ALA A 309 -15.02 54.46 -31.89
C ALA A 309 -14.53 53.75 -30.61
N ALA A 310 -13.72 52.70 -30.77
CA ALA A 310 -12.27 52.79 -30.79
C ALA A 310 -11.67 53.19 -29.43
N ALA A 311 -11.14 52.20 -28.71
CA ALA A 311 -9.81 52.22 -28.07
C ALA A 311 -9.71 51.11 -27.00
N ALA A 312 -8.86 50.13 -27.26
CA ALA A 312 -7.93 49.48 -26.31
C ALA A 312 -7.63 48.05 -26.79
N ALA A 313 -6.68 47.96 -27.70
CA ALA A 313 -5.95 46.74 -27.98
C ALA A 313 -5.08 46.40 -26.76
N VAL A 314 -5.22 45.19 -26.22
CA VAL A 314 -4.13 44.46 -25.57
C VAL A 314 -4.18 43.02 -26.09
N THR A 315 -3.11 42.67 -26.77
CA THR A 315 -2.72 41.37 -27.29
C THR A 315 -2.87 40.25 -26.25
N ARG A 316 -3.54 39.16 -26.63
CA ARG A 316 -3.23 37.81 -26.11
C ARG A 316 -3.18 36.83 -27.27
N THR A 317 -1.97 36.41 -27.56
CA THR A 317 -1.61 35.26 -28.39
C THR A 317 -2.31 34.02 -27.84
N ALA A 318 -3.19 33.42 -28.65
CA ALA A 318 -3.79 32.13 -28.34
C ALA A 318 -2.79 31.03 -28.69
N SER A 319 -2.17 30.41 -27.68
CA SER A 319 -1.36 29.22 -27.85
C SER A 319 -2.27 28.01 -28.16
N SER A 320 -1.99 27.35 -29.28
CA SER A 320 -2.61 26.10 -29.69
C SER A 320 -2.07 24.93 -28.84
N ALA A 321 -2.76 24.57 -27.76
CA ALA A 321 -2.36 23.43 -26.93
C ALA A 321 -3.50 22.57 -26.33
N PRO A 322 -4.47 22.01 -27.10
CA PRO A 322 -5.31 20.93 -26.59
C PRO A 322 -4.97 19.53 -27.14
N ARG A 323 -4.05 19.40 -28.11
CA ARG A 323 -3.83 18.13 -28.83
C ARG A 323 -2.81 17.17 -28.20
N ARG A 324 -1.90 17.64 -27.35
CA ARG A 324 -0.82 16.78 -26.79
C ARG A 324 -1.19 16.06 -25.49
N VAL A 325 -2.23 16.48 -24.78
CA VAL A 325 -2.63 15.88 -23.48
C VAL A 325 -3.51 14.63 -23.65
N ALA A 326 -4.33 14.56 -24.71
CA ALA A 326 -5.23 13.43 -24.94
C ALA A 326 -4.53 12.13 -25.38
N ALA A 327 -3.37 12.23 -26.03
CA ALA A 327 -2.60 11.06 -26.48
C ALA A 327 -1.86 10.36 -25.33
N ALA A 328 -1.45 11.11 -24.29
CA ALA A 328 -0.78 10.55 -23.12
C ALA A 328 -1.74 9.76 -22.21
N THR A 329 -3.05 10.08 -22.24
CA THR A 329 -4.05 9.46 -21.36
C THR A 329 -4.46 8.06 -21.82
N LEU A 330 -4.50 7.81 -23.13
CA LEU A 330 -4.90 6.51 -23.69
C LEU A 330 -3.81 5.45 -23.46
N PHE A 331 -2.54 5.84 -23.53
CA PHE A 331 -1.39 4.94 -23.33
C PHE A 331 -1.32 4.37 -21.90
N CYS A 332 -1.58 5.20 -20.88
CA CYS A 332 -1.54 4.77 -19.48
C CYS A 332 -2.65 3.78 -19.08
N ILE A 333 -3.82 3.84 -19.73
CA ILE A 333 -4.96 2.95 -19.42
C ILE A 333 -4.73 1.55 -20.02
N THR A 334 -4.18 1.45 -21.23
CA THR A 334 -3.81 0.16 -21.85
C THR A 334 -2.67 -0.54 -21.12
N ALA A 335 -1.69 0.21 -20.61
CA ALA A 335 -0.61 -0.35 -19.80
C ALA A 335 -1.11 -0.90 -18.44
N LEU A 336 -2.31 -0.50 -17.99
CA LEU A 336 -2.87 -0.87 -16.71
C LEU A 336 -3.49 -2.28 -16.68
N LEU A 337 -4.16 -2.66 -17.77
CA LEU A 337 -4.94 -3.88 -17.90
C LEU A 337 -4.10 -5.16 -18.12
N ALA A 338 -2.82 -5.00 -18.49
CA ALA A 338 -1.95 -6.13 -18.86
C ALA A 338 -1.23 -6.82 -17.69
N LEU A 339 -1.48 -6.45 -16.42
CA LEU A 339 -0.75 -6.98 -15.25
C LEU A 339 -1.58 -7.85 -14.29
N VAL A 340 -2.76 -8.34 -14.68
CA VAL A 340 -3.64 -9.09 -13.77
C VAL A 340 -3.61 -10.59 -14.09
N ALA A 341 -2.71 -11.33 -13.45
CA ALA A 341 -2.78 -12.77 -13.27
C ALA A 341 -2.64 -13.08 -11.77
N SER A 342 -3.62 -13.80 -11.22
CA SER A 342 -3.84 -14.06 -9.79
C SER A 342 -3.05 -15.27 -9.28
N ARG A 343 -2.60 -15.23 -8.03
CA ARG A 343 -2.32 -16.40 -7.17
C ARG A 343 -3.14 -16.29 -5.86
N ALA A 344 -3.41 -17.44 -5.27
CA ALA A 344 -4.17 -17.67 -4.03
C ALA A 344 -3.25 -18.41 -3.04
N ASP A 345 -3.56 -18.32 -1.74
CA ASP A 345 -2.54 -18.38 -0.69
C ASP A 345 -3.13 -18.93 0.65
N ALA A 346 -2.32 -19.43 1.63
CA ALA A 346 -2.84 -19.85 2.96
C ALA A 346 -1.89 -19.77 4.23
N PHE A 347 -2.38 -20.27 5.40
CA PHE A 347 -2.12 -19.89 6.82
C PHE A 347 -1.52 -20.97 7.77
N CYS A 348 -0.83 -20.62 8.87
CA CYS A 348 -0.13 -21.53 9.83
C CYS A 348 -1.01 -22.34 10.81
N GLY A 349 -2.33 -22.30 10.66
CA GLY A 349 -3.33 -23.06 11.39
C GLY A 349 -4.48 -23.38 10.45
N PHE A 350 -5.62 -23.84 10.94
CA PHE A 350 -6.77 -24.08 10.06
C PHE A 350 -8.01 -23.29 10.49
N TYR A 351 -8.76 -22.89 9.49
CA TYR A 351 -10.03 -22.19 9.64
C TYR A 351 -11.18 -23.17 9.50
N VAL A 352 -12.17 -23.01 10.37
CA VAL A 352 -13.44 -23.69 10.28
C VAL A 352 -14.54 -22.68 9.96
N ALA A 353 -15.44 -23.03 9.04
CA ALA A 353 -16.63 -22.25 8.67
C ALA A 353 -17.92 -23.04 8.90
N LYS A 354 -19.05 -22.32 8.94
CA LYS A 354 -20.39 -22.89 9.10
C LYS A 354 -21.10 -23.16 7.76
N ALA A 355 -20.77 -22.42 6.68
CA ALA A 355 -21.33 -22.61 5.33
C ALA A 355 -20.29 -23.05 4.26
N ASP A 356 -20.74 -23.29 3.01
CA ASP A 356 -19.95 -23.74 1.84
C ASP A 356 -19.02 -22.65 1.24
N THR A 357 -18.52 -21.75 2.08
CA THR A 357 -17.62 -20.66 1.68
C THR A 357 -16.18 -21.15 1.57
N GLN A 358 -15.51 -20.85 0.46
CA GLN A 358 -14.09 -21.13 0.28
C GLN A 358 -13.29 -20.09 1.11
N LEU A 359 -12.52 -20.57 2.09
CA LEU A 359 -11.68 -19.74 2.96
C LEU A 359 -10.27 -19.65 2.37
N PHE A 360 -9.70 -18.45 2.25
CA PHE A 360 -8.36 -18.20 1.66
C PHE A 360 -7.51 -17.29 2.56
N ASN A 361 -6.16 -17.40 2.54
CA ASN A 361 -5.27 -16.50 3.31
C ASN A 361 -3.97 -16.08 2.58
N ARG A 362 -3.74 -14.80 2.26
CA ARG A 362 -2.63 -14.38 1.35
C ARG A 362 -1.18 -14.67 1.73
N ALA A 363 -0.88 -14.57 2.99
CA ALA A 363 0.41 -14.93 3.54
C ALA A 363 0.24 -14.99 5.04
N SER A 364 1.05 -15.79 5.72
CA SER A 364 1.16 -15.71 7.17
C SER A 364 2.45 -15.10 7.60
N GLN A 365 2.36 -14.17 8.53
CA GLN A 365 3.51 -13.65 9.25
C GLN A 365 3.46 -14.17 10.67
N VAL A 366 4.54 -14.81 11.10
CA VAL A 366 4.69 -15.31 12.46
C VAL A 366 5.94 -14.71 13.07
N VAL A 367 5.79 -14.02 14.20
CA VAL A 367 6.92 -13.52 15.00
C VAL A 367 7.08 -14.44 16.21
N LEU A 368 8.26 -15.06 16.34
CA LEU A 368 8.65 -15.92 17.45
C LEU A 368 9.73 -15.22 18.27
N VAL A 369 9.39 -14.74 19.45
CA VAL A 369 10.36 -14.18 20.39
C VAL A 369 10.72 -15.26 21.40
N ARG A 370 12.00 -15.64 21.49
CA ARG A 370 12.43 -16.75 22.35
C ARG A 370 13.73 -16.44 23.09
N ASP A 371 13.72 -16.73 24.39
CA ASP A 371 14.91 -16.81 25.24
C ASP A 371 14.72 -17.94 26.27
N GLY A 372 15.59 -18.96 26.19
CA GLY A 372 15.44 -20.20 26.96
C GLY A 372 14.21 -20.98 26.53
N GLU A 373 13.33 -21.31 27.50
CA GLU A 373 12.05 -22.00 27.24
C GLU A 373 10.87 -21.02 27.10
N ARG A 374 11.08 -19.74 27.37
CA ARG A 374 10.04 -18.71 27.27
C ARG A 374 9.88 -18.31 25.82
N THR A 375 8.67 -18.40 25.29
CA THR A 375 8.35 -18.07 23.91
C THR A 375 7.12 -17.18 23.84
N VAL A 376 7.21 -16.10 23.07
CA VAL A 376 6.07 -15.30 22.64
C VAL A 376 5.87 -15.53 21.16
N VAL A 377 4.67 -15.93 20.77
CA VAL A 377 4.28 -16.16 19.38
C VAL A 377 3.23 -15.12 19.01
N THR A 378 3.54 -14.29 18.00
CA THR A 378 2.57 -13.38 17.40
C THR A 378 2.22 -13.89 16.01
N MET A 379 0.94 -14.14 15.75
CA MET A 379 0.45 -14.63 14.47
C MET A 379 -0.42 -13.56 13.80
N ALA A 380 -0.03 -13.15 12.59
CA ALA A 380 -0.79 -12.25 11.74
C ALA A 380 -1.22 -12.99 10.46
N SER A 381 -2.51 -12.89 10.13
CA SER A 381 -3.10 -13.55 8.97
C SER A 381 -3.82 -12.55 8.08
N ASP A 382 -3.56 -12.61 6.78
CA ASP A 382 -4.38 -11.96 5.75
C ASP A 382 -5.65 -12.81 5.53
N TYR A 383 -6.60 -12.71 6.45
CA TYR A 383 -7.87 -13.44 6.32
C TYR A 383 -8.84 -12.74 5.36
N GLN A 384 -9.42 -13.49 4.42
CA GLN A 384 -10.50 -13.03 3.54
C GLN A 384 -11.69 -14.02 3.62
N GLY A 385 -12.78 -13.62 4.28
CA GLY A 385 -14.02 -14.38 4.43
C GLY A 385 -14.98 -13.77 5.47
N ASP A 386 -16.14 -14.39 5.70
CA ASP A 386 -17.12 -13.91 6.69
C ASP A 386 -16.60 -14.19 8.13
N PRO A 387 -16.41 -13.18 9.00
CA PRO A 387 -15.97 -13.38 10.38
C PRO A 387 -17.02 -14.08 11.27
N GLU A 388 -18.31 -14.08 10.91
CA GLU A 388 -19.38 -14.68 11.74
C GLU A 388 -19.34 -16.22 11.77
N GLU A 389 -18.71 -16.81 10.75
CA GLU A 389 -18.62 -18.25 10.56
C GLU A 389 -17.28 -18.84 11.01
N PHE A 390 -16.32 -17.99 11.39
CA PHE A 390 -14.92 -18.33 11.53
C PHE A 390 -14.48 -18.68 12.96
N ALA A 391 -13.66 -19.71 13.09
CA ALA A 391 -12.79 -19.87 14.26
C ALA A 391 -11.36 -20.22 13.83
N LEU A 392 -10.39 -19.57 14.47
CA LEU A 392 -8.98 -19.86 14.36
C LEU A 392 -8.65 -21.00 15.33
N VAL A 393 -8.11 -22.12 14.82
CA VAL A 393 -7.67 -23.24 15.66
C VAL A 393 -6.15 -23.42 15.54
N VAL A 394 -5.44 -23.22 16.65
CA VAL A 394 -3.99 -23.31 16.74
C VAL A 394 -3.58 -24.33 17.81
N PRO A 395 -2.69 -25.29 17.50
CA PRO A 395 -2.08 -26.16 18.51
C PRO A 395 -1.13 -25.34 19.39
N VAL A 396 -1.30 -25.43 20.70
CA VAL A 396 -0.44 -24.78 21.69
C VAL A 396 0.17 -25.81 22.64
N PRO A 397 1.42 -25.62 23.11
CA PRO A 397 2.13 -26.64 23.88
C PRO A 397 1.71 -26.72 25.35
N SER A 398 0.99 -25.72 25.85
CA SER A 398 0.52 -25.62 27.24
C SER A 398 -0.82 -24.88 27.32
N VAL A 399 -1.43 -24.90 28.51
CA VAL A 399 -2.67 -24.18 28.79
C VAL A 399 -2.32 -22.71 29.03
N LEU A 400 -2.92 -21.81 28.26
CA LEU A 400 -2.69 -20.37 28.39
C LEU A 400 -3.69 -19.77 29.39
N SER A 401 -3.23 -18.91 30.29
CA SER A 401 -4.12 -18.03 31.06
C SER A 401 -4.51 -16.81 30.23
N ARG A 402 -5.51 -16.04 30.67
CA ARG A 402 -5.94 -14.81 29.97
C ARG A 402 -4.81 -13.80 29.83
N GLU A 403 -4.00 -13.69 30.86
CA GLU A 403 -2.89 -12.74 30.96
C GLU A 403 -1.72 -13.11 30.04
N GLN A 404 -1.71 -14.34 29.52
CA GLN A 404 -0.73 -14.81 28.56
C GLN A 404 -1.14 -14.55 27.10
N ILE A 405 -2.32 -13.97 26.89
CA ILE A 405 -2.86 -13.71 25.55
C ILE A 405 -3.10 -12.22 25.37
N HIS A 406 -2.51 -11.68 24.31
CA HIS A 406 -2.61 -10.28 23.95
C HIS A 406 -2.96 -10.13 22.48
N VAL A 407 -3.43 -8.93 22.13
CA VAL A 407 -3.64 -8.53 20.74
C VAL A 407 -2.56 -7.51 20.42
N ALA A 408 -1.76 -7.78 19.41
CA ALA A 408 -0.65 -6.94 19.00
C ALA A 408 -1.05 -6.00 17.85
N GLU A 409 -0.20 -5.01 17.57
CA GLU A 409 -0.42 -4.03 16.51
C GLU A 409 0.25 -4.47 15.20
N GLN A 410 -0.51 -4.48 14.10
CA GLN A 410 -0.01 -4.91 12.78
C GLN A 410 1.18 -4.07 12.30
N ALA A 411 1.18 -2.77 12.57
CA ALA A 411 2.21 -1.83 12.13
C ALA A 411 3.62 -2.21 12.62
N VAL A 412 3.73 -2.88 13.78
CA VAL A 412 5.03 -3.31 14.33
C VAL A 412 5.58 -4.51 13.56
N ILE A 413 4.71 -5.41 13.11
CA ILE A 413 5.08 -6.55 12.25
C ILE A 413 5.47 -6.04 10.86
N ASP A 414 4.74 -5.05 10.32
CA ASP A 414 5.07 -4.44 9.02
C ASP A 414 6.44 -3.74 9.05
N HIS A 415 6.78 -3.06 10.16
CA HIS A 415 8.11 -2.46 10.33
C HIS A 415 9.21 -3.53 10.40
N LEU A 416 8.98 -4.63 11.13
CA LEU A 416 9.90 -5.78 11.17
C LEU A 416 10.10 -6.41 9.78
N ASP A 417 9.02 -6.55 9.01
CA ASP A 417 9.08 -7.03 7.64
C ASP A 417 9.93 -6.11 6.76
N ALA A 418 9.68 -4.80 6.79
CA ALA A 418 10.43 -3.80 6.02
C ALA A 418 11.92 -3.78 6.39
N TYR A 419 12.25 -3.89 7.69
CA TYR A 419 13.63 -3.93 8.18
C TYR A 419 14.40 -5.16 7.67
N THR A 420 13.74 -6.32 7.61
CA THR A 420 14.35 -7.61 7.29
C THR A 420 14.24 -8.02 5.81
N ALA A 421 13.57 -7.22 4.98
CA ALA A 421 13.34 -7.56 3.58
C ALA A 421 14.64 -7.67 2.75
N PRO A 422 14.68 -8.56 1.74
CA PRO A 422 15.75 -8.59 0.75
C PRO A 422 15.88 -7.25 0.02
N ARG A 423 17.12 -6.85 -0.31
CA ARG A 423 17.37 -5.51 -0.84
C ARG A 423 18.24 -5.49 -2.09
N LEU A 424 17.96 -4.49 -2.93
CA LEU A 424 18.82 -4.05 -4.01
C LEU A 424 19.68 -2.88 -3.52
N VAL A 425 20.99 -2.96 -3.71
CA VAL A 425 21.97 -1.97 -3.25
C VAL A 425 22.68 -1.36 -4.43
N GLU A 426 22.66 -0.04 -4.51
CA GLU A 426 23.29 0.73 -5.58
C GLU A 426 24.70 1.19 -5.16
N TYR A 427 25.66 0.94 -6.04
CA TYR A 427 26.99 1.55 -6.00
C TYR A 427 27.26 2.28 -7.30
N HIS A 428 28.13 3.28 -7.25
CA HIS A 428 28.64 3.96 -8.44
C HIS A 428 30.09 3.59 -8.65
N ASP A 429 30.45 3.28 -9.88
CA ASP A 429 31.85 3.07 -10.23
C ASP A 429 32.62 4.39 -10.05
N PRO A 430 33.80 4.35 -9.41
CA PRO A 430 34.63 5.53 -9.25
C PRO A 430 35.16 5.99 -10.62
N ASP A 431 35.48 7.29 -10.72
CA ASP A 431 36.16 7.83 -11.90
C ASP A 431 37.54 7.15 -12.07
N PRO A 432 37.77 6.38 -13.15
CA PRO A 432 39.02 5.66 -13.37
C PRO A 432 40.22 6.60 -13.60
N CYS A 433 39.99 7.89 -13.84
CA CYS A 433 41.02 8.90 -14.00
C CYS A 433 41.45 9.53 -12.67
N MET A 434 40.76 9.24 -11.55
CA MET A 434 41.12 9.73 -10.21
C MET A 434 42.14 8.82 -9.52
N ARG A 435 43.21 9.42 -8.97
CA ARG A 435 44.20 8.72 -8.14
C ARG A 435 43.92 8.97 -6.66
N TYR A 436 43.52 7.93 -5.93
CA TYR A 436 43.37 7.96 -4.47
C TYR A 436 44.66 7.48 -3.78
N GLU A 437 45.28 8.31 -2.93
CA GLU A 437 46.33 7.90 -1.99
C GLU A 437 45.68 7.36 -0.71
N LEU A 438 45.70 6.03 -0.51
CA LEU A 438 45.08 5.38 0.66
C LEU A 438 46.14 4.82 1.64
N ARG A 439 46.20 5.46 2.82
CA ARG A 439 46.92 5.01 4.04
C ARG A 439 46.18 3.81 4.66
N ARG A 440 46.91 2.73 4.91
CA ARG A 440 46.40 1.40 5.29
C ARG A 440 46.53 1.18 6.82
N MET A 441 45.43 1.01 7.56
CA MET A 441 45.45 0.49 8.93
C MET A 441 44.69 -0.85 9.00
N LYS A 442 45.39 -1.88 9.49
CA LYS A 442 44.94 -3.28 9.61
C LYS A 442 44.15 -3.47 10.91
N ALA A 443 43.03 -4.18 10.85
CA ALA A 443 42.37 -4.75 12.02
C ALA A 443 42.82 -6.22 12.21
N SER A 444 43.10 -6.59 13.46
CA SER A 444 43.45 -7.94 13.92
C SER A 444 42.31 -8.50 14.77
N ALA A 445 41.87 -9.72 14.46
CA ALA A 445 40.89 -10.48 15.24
C ALA A 445 41.58 -11.71 15.85
N THR A 446 41.19 -12.08 17.07
CA THR A 446 41.59 -13.34 17.73
C THR A 446 40.36 -13.97 18.42
N PRO A 447 40.12 -15.30 18.31
CA PRO A 447 38.88 -15.96 18.77
C PRO A 447 38.99 -16.62 20.16
N LEU A 448 37.87 -17.05 20.74
CA LEU A 448 37.79 -17.93 21.91
C LEU A 448 36.74 -19.06 21.73
N PRO A 449 36.89 -20.24 22.39
CA PRO A 449 36.11 -21.45 22.16
C PRO A 449 35.04 -21.77 23.24
N GLU A 450 34.15 -22.72 22.90
CA GLU A 450 32.92 -23.22 23.56
C GLU A 450 33.12 -24.27 24.68
N SER A 451 32.11 -24.48 25.57
CA SER A 451 31.45 -25.81 25.80
C SER A 451 30.35 -25.85 26.92
N VAL A 452 29.13 -26.28 26.51
CA VAL A 452 28.06 -27.25 26.99
C VAL A 452 27.53 -27.52 28.45
N SER A 453 26.17 -27.68 28.49
CA SER A 453 25.24 -28.68 29.13
C SER A 453 25.14 -28.86 30.67
N GLU A 454 24.06 -29.31 31.36
CA GLU A 454 22.72 -29.92 31.14
C GLU A 454 21.93 -29.87 32.50
N LEU A 455 20.61 -29.56 32.57
CA LEU A 455 19.38 -30.40 32.70
C LEU A 455 19.10 -31.21 34.00
N GLY A 456 17.81 -31.19 34.45
CA GLY A 456 17.24 -32.14 35.43
C GLY A 456 15.74 -31.89 35.77
N SER A 457 14.93 -32.95 35.75
CA SER A 457 13.44 -33.04 35.62
C SER A 457 12.71 -33.53 36.90
N LEU A 458 11.34 -33.51 36.91
CA LEU A 458 10.34 -34.52 37.42
C LEU A 458 9.10 -33.81 38.06
N GLY A 459 7.82 -34.15 37.92
CA GLY A 459 7.02 -35.22 37.26
C GLY A 459 5.60 -35.32 37.90
N GLY A 460 4.60 -35.90 37.18
CA GLY A 460 3.28 -36.39 37.66
C GLY A 460 2.04 -35.63 37.13
N ALA A 461 1.24 -36.10 36.15
CA ALA A 461 0.16 -37.13 36.12
C ALA A 461 -1.04 -36.79 37.06
N ASP A 462 -2.33 -36.86 36.71
CA ASP A 462 -3.08 -37.50 35.61
C ASP A 462 -4.56 -36.98 35.54
N LEU A 463 -5.15 -36.99 34.33
CA LEU A 463 -6.56 -37.14 33.86
C LEU A 463 -7.73 -36.12 34.15
N GLY A 464 -8.36 -35.59 33.07
CA GLY A 464 -9.82 -35.39 32.91
C GLY A 464 -10.26 -34.23 31.98
N VAL A 465 -10.82 -34.44 30.76
CA VAL A 465 -11.24 -33.35 29.83
C VAL A 465 -12.14 -32.31 30.47
N ARG A 466 -11.69 -31.06 30.41
CA ARG A 466 -12.25 -29.88 31.06
C ARG A 466 -12.11 -28.70 30.11
N ILE A 467 -13.13 -27.86 30.02
CA ILE A 467 -12.94 -26.51 29.46
C ILE A 467 -12.00 -25.80 30.42
N GLU A 468 -10.72 -25.70 30.07
CA GLU A 468 -9.69 -25.23 31.00
C GLU A 468 -9.87 -23.75 31.29
N ALA A 469 -10.25 -22.99 30.27
CA ALA A 469 -10.65 -21.61 30.41
C ALA A 469 -11.42 -21.07 29.21
N LYS A 470 -12.27 -20.06 29.47
CA LYS A 470 -12.92 -19.22 28.46
C LYS A 470 -12.61 -17.76 28.79
N TYR A 471 -12.07 -17.04 27.82
CA TYR A 471 -11.72 -15.63 27.99
C TYR A 471 -12.21 -14.82 26.80
N THR A 472 -12.42 -13.52 27.01
CA THR A 472 -12.55 -12.57 25.91
C THR A 472 -11.34 -11.64 25.96
N VAL A 473 -10.58 -11.57 24.87
CA VAL A 473 -9.36 -10.76 24.73
C VAL A 473 -9.44 -10.02 23.40
N GLY A 474 -9.44 -8.68 23.45
CA GLY A 474 -9.72 -7.88 22.26
C GLY A 474 -11.03 -8.30 21.62
N GLU A 475 -11.01 -8.53 20.31
CA GLU A 475 -12.14 -8.98 19.49
C GLU A 475 -12.37 -10.51 19.48
N TYR A 476 -11.68 -11.28 20.33
CA TYR A 476 -11.71 -12.75 20.30
C TYR A 476 -12.33 -13.34 21.58
N ASP A 477 -13.28 -14.25 21.40
CA ASP A 477 -13.69 -15.23 22.40
C ASP A 477 -12.76 -16.44 22.30
N ILE A 478 -11.89 -16.57 23.29
CA ILE A 478 -10.86 -17.59 23.36
C ILE A 478 -11.37 -18.76 24.19
N LEU A 479 -11.31 -19.93 23.59
CA LEU A 479 -11.63 -21.20 24.21
C LEU A 479 -10.37 -22.05 24.19
N ILE A 480 -9.91 -22.45 25.37
CA ILE A 480 -8.79 -23.37 25.50
C ILE A 480 -9.36 -24.72 25.92
N LEU A 481 -9.24 -25.67 25.00
CA LEU A 481 -9.83 -26.98 25.16
C LEU A 481 -8.74 -27.97 25.56
N SER A 482 -8.90 -28.61 26.72
CA SER A 482 -8.18 -29.86 26.99
C SER A 482 -8.87 -30.98 26.23
N ALA A 483 -8.07 -31.90 25.70
CA ALA A 483 -8.61 -33.02 24.94
C ALA A 483 -7.82 -34.26 25.32
N GLU A 484 -8.43 -35.09 26.14
CA GLU A 484 -8.04 -36.48 26.37
C GLU A 484 -8.65 -37.40 25.32
N GLN A 485 -9.48 -36.86 24.43
CA GLN A 485 -10.10 -37.60 23.33
C GLN A 485 -10.05 -36.73 22.08
N SER A 486 -9.37 -37.22 21.04
CA SER A 486 -9.35 -36.59 19.70
C SER A 486 -10.73 -36.37 19.12
N ASP A 487 -11.68 -37.19 19.53
CA ASP A 487 -13.07 -37.12 19.10
C ASP A 487 -13.82 -35.98 19.81
N GLY A 488 -13.31 -35.48 20.95
CA GLY A 488 -13.97 -34.45 21.77
C GLY A 488 -13.93 -33.06 21.15
N LEU A 489 -12.77 -32.63 20.62
CA LEU A 489 -12.66 -31.34 19.90
C LEU A 489 -13.46 -31.37 18.60
N GLU A 490 -13.34 -32.45 17.83
CA GLU A 490 -14.11 -32.63 16.60
C GLU A 490 -15.62 -32.64 16.89
N THR A 491 -16.05 -33.39 17.90
CA THR A 491 -17.45 -33.41 18.32
C THR A 491 -17.91 -32.03 18.78
N TRP A 492 -17.09 -31.29 19.52
CA TRP A 492 -17.39 -29.93 19.94
C TRP A 492 -17.50 -28.97 18.76
N LEU A 493 -16.58 -29.03 17.79
CA LEU A 493 -16.59 -28.22 16.57
C LEU A 493 -17.86 -28.51 15.75
N ARG A 494 -18.17 -29.79 15.50
CA ARG A 494 -19.38 -30.21 14.77
C ARG A 494 -20.67 -29.82 15.50
N ARG A 495 -20.75 -30.02 16.83
CA ARG A 495 -21.90 -29.61 17.67
C ARG A 495 -22.07 -28.09 17.72
N SER A 496 -20.97 -27.34 17.61
CA SER A 496 -20.97 -25.88 17.54
C SER A 496 -21.28 -25.33 16.14
N GLY A 497 -21.57 -26.23 15.18
CA GLY A 497 -22.01 -25.92 13.82
C GLY A 497 -20.87 -25.76 12.80
N TYR A 498 -19.62 -26.07 13.16
CA TYR A 498 -18.46 -25.93 12.27
C TYR A 498 -18.27 -27.17 11.38
N ARG A 499 -17.94 -26.96 10.09
CA ARG A 499 -17.50 -28.03 9.18
C ARG A 499 -15.98 -28.22 9.28
N ILE A 500 -15.55 -29.47 9.27
CA ILE A 500 -14.15 -29.87 9.39
C ILE A 500 -13.72 -30.50 8.06
N PRO A 501 -12.61 -30.05 7.44
CA PRO A 501 -12.14 -30.63 6.18
C PRO A 501 -11.65 -32.07 6.33
N ASP A 502 -11.75 -32.82 5.23
CA ASP A 502 -11.34 -34.22 5.17
C ASP A 502 -9.84 -34.36 5.49
N GLY A 503 -9.50 -35.25 6.42
CA GLY A 503 -8.12 -35.46 6.88
C GLY A 503 -7.71 -34.64 8.11
N ALA A 504 -8.47 -33.62 8.50
CA ALA A 504 -8.16 -32.81 9.68
C ALA A 504 -8.18 -33.64 10.97
N SER A 505 -9.10 -34.60 11.11
CA SER A 505 -9.20 -35.48 12.31
C SER A 505 -7.91 -36.25 12.58
N ARG A 506 -7.24 -36.73 11.52
CA ARG A 506 -5.96 -37.46 11.64
C ARG A 506 -4.84 -36.54 12.14
N VAL A 507 -4.80 -35.32 11.61
CA VAL A 507 -3.81 -34.30 11.96
C VAL A 507 -4.05 -33.79 13.39
N LEU A 508 -5.29 -33.44 13.74
CA LEU A 508 -5.71 -33.05 15.10
C LEU A 508 -5.37 -34.14 16.14
N GLY A 509 -5.71 -35.41 15.86
CA GLY A 509 -5.36 -36.52 16.73
C GLY A 509 -3.85 -36.70 16.94
N SER A 510 -3.03 -36.32 15.96
CA SER A 510 -1.57 -36.37 16.09
C SER A 510 -1.01 -35.31 17.05
N TYR A 511 -1.61 -34.12 17.12
CA TYR A 511 -1.22 -33.07 18.07
C TYR A 511 -1.59 -33.45 19.51
N LEU A 512 -2.74 -34.12 19.69
CA LEU A 512 -3.19 -34.60 21.00
C LEU A 512 -2.31 -35.70 21.56
N ARG A 513 -1.89 -36.65 20.72
CA ARG A 513 -0.90 -37.68 21.12
C ARG A 513 0.45 -37.07 21.50
N GLN A 514 0.77 -35.88 21.02
CA GLN A 514 1.97 -35.13 21.40
C GLN A 514 1.76 -34.27 22.67
N GLY A 515 0.59 -34.38 23.31
CA GLY A 515 0.23 -33.65 24.51
C GLY A 515 -0.15 -32.18 24.28
N MET A 516 -0.30 -31.74 23.03
CA MET A 516 -0.69 -30.36 22.73
C MET A 516 -2.15 -30.10 23.08
N ARG A 517 -2.48 -28.82 23.23
CA ARG A 517 -3.83 -28.30 23.46
C ARG A 517 -4.26 -27.50 22.25
N PHE A 518 -5.55 -27.21 22.14
CA PHE A 518 -6.05 -26.38 21.05
C PHE A 518 -6.55 -25.05 21.59
N PHE A 519 -5.88 -24.00 21.13
CA PHE A 519 -6.32 -22.63 21.25
C PHE A 519 -7.33 -22.37 20.13
N VAL A 520 -8.58 -22.13 20.52
CA VAL A 520 -9.64 -21.76 19.59
C VAL A 520 -9.99 -20.30 19.82
N ALA A 521 -9.63 -19.43 18.88
CA ALA A 521 -10.06 -18.04 18.88
C ALA A 521 -11.26 -17.90 17.95
N LYS A 522 -12.44 -17.70 18.54
CA LYS A 522 -13.65 -17.35 17.82
C LYS A 522 -13.76 -15.83 17.78
N VAL A 523 -14.11 -15.26 16.63
CA VAL A 523 -14.33 -13.81 16.54
C VAL A 523 -15.60 -13.45 17.31
N ASN A 524 -15.47 -12.53 18.27
CA ASN A 524 -16.59 -11.93 18.98
C ASN A 524 -16.96 -10.63 18.26
N LEU A 525 -17.98 -10.72 17.40
CA LEU A 525 -18.43 -9.62 16.53
C LEU A 525 -18.98 -8.42 17.31
N GLU A 526 -19.55 -8.65 18.50
CA GLU A 526 -20.03 -7.58 19.37
C GLU A 526 -18.84 -6.78 19.91
N GLN A 527 -17.82 -7.49 20.38
CA GLN A 527 -16.59 -6.89 20.88
C GLN A 527 -15.77 -6.24 19.74
N GLN A 528 -15.69 -6.87 18.57
CA GLN A 528 -15.04 -6.33 17.36
C GLN A 528 -15.68 -5.01 16.92
N ARG A 529 -17.02 -4.95 16.86
CA ARG A 529 -17.77 -3.72 16.55
C ARG A 529 -17.55 -2.65 17.63
N SER A 530 -17.54 -3.04 18.91
CA SER A 530 -17.30 -2.10 20.03
C SER A 530 -15.89 -1.50 20.03
N LEU A 531 -14.89 -2.25 19.54
CA LEU A 531 -13.49 -1.83 19.45
C LEU A 531 -13.16 -1.06 18.16
N GLY A 532 -14.09 -1.00 17.19
CA GLY A 532 -13.89 -0.30 15.91
C GLY A 532 -12.83 -0.95 15.01
N VAL A 533 -12.52 -2.23 15.24
CA VAL A 533 -11.46 -2.96 14.54
C VAL A 533 -12.01 -3.65 13.30
N VAL A 534 -11.45 -3.33 12.13
CA VAL A 534 -11.92 -3.80 10.83
C VAL A 534 -11.23 -5.09 10.39
N ASN A 535 -9.91 -5.16 10.57
CA ASN A 535 -9.09 -6.31 10.23
C ASN A 535 -8.73 -7.04 11.53
N LEU A 536 -8.71 -8.36 11.49
CA LEU A 536 -8.31 -9.19 12.63
C LEU A 536 -6.89 -8.81 13.06
N ARG A 537 -6.75 -8.25 14.27
CA ARG A 537 -5.43 -7.88 14.76
C ARG A 537 -4.62 -9.13 15.11
N PRO A 538 -3.28 -9.08 14.97
CA PRO A 538 -2.43 -10.20 15.32
C PRO A 538 -2.67 -10.69 16.75
N ILE A 539 -2.77 -12.00 16.92
CA ILE A 539 -2.91 -12.63 18.24
C ILE A 539 -1.52 -12.99 18.73
N GLN A 540 -1.20 -12.54 19.94
CA GLN A 540 0.05 -12.81 20.64
C GLN A 540 -0.20 -13.74 21.82
N MET A 541 0.62 -14.78 21.95
CA MET A 541 0.53 -15.79 22.99
C MET A 541 1.91 -15.99 23.63
N ALA A 542 1.99 -15.92 24.96
CA ALA A 542 3.21 -16.15 25.72
C ALA A 542 3.12 -17.46 26.50
N PHE A 543 4.11 -18.34 26.35
CA PHE A 543 4.14 -19.62 27.05
C PHE A 543 5.57 -20.13 27.25
N GLU A 544 5.71 -21.04 28.21
CA GLU A 544 6.95 -21.74 28.50
C GLU A 544 6.90 -23.13 27.88
N THR A 545 7.87 -23.43 27.02
CA THR A 545 8.00 -24.75 26.44
C THR A 545 9.44 -25.05 25.98
N PRO A 546 9.92 -26.29 26.19
CA PRO A 546 11.14 -26.75 25.54
C PRO A 546 10.95 -26.96 24.03
N LYS A 547 9.69 -27.10 23.55
CA LYS A 547 9.40 -27.33 22.14
C LYS A 547 9.53 -26.03 21.35
N PHE A 548 10.61 -25.88 20.60
CA PHE A 548 10.77 -24.77 19.67
C PHE A 548 10.32 -25.19 18.26
N GLY A 549 9.15 -24.73 17.83
CA GLY A 549 8.58 -25.12 16.54
C GLY A 549 7.28 -24.39 16.21
N LEU A 550 6.80 -24.58 14.98
CA LEU A 550 5.56 -23.99 14.47
C LEU A 550 4.66 -25.07 13.84
N PRO A 551 3.41 -25.24 14.33
CA PRO A 551 2.55 -26.34 13.94
C PRO A 551 1.81 -26.11 12.61
N ILE A 552 2.55 -26.13 11.49
CA ILE A 552 2.04 -25.79 10.15
C ILE A 552 1.13 -26.87 9.51
N ARG A 553 1.12 -28.11 10.01
CA ARG A 553 0.40 -29.21 9.32
C ARG A 553 -1.12 -29.06 9.33
N LEU A 554 -1.69 -28.25 10.23
CA LEU A 554 -3.13 -27.93 10.15
C LEU A 554 -3.43 -27.00 8.97
N GLY A 555 -2.52 -26.07 8.68
CA GLY A 555 -2.64 -25.18 7.52
C GLY A 555 -2.70 -25.93 6.20
N THR A 556 -1.97 -27.04 6.07
CA THR A 556 -1.93 -27.84 4.84
C THR A 556 -3.22 -28.60 4.55
N VAL A 557 -4.07 -28.81 5.56
CA VAL A 557 -5.36 -29.50 5.40
C VAL A 557 -6.41 -28.59 4.73
N ASN A 558 -6.26 -27.27 4.85
CA ASN A 558 -7.18 -26.30 4.29
C ASN A 558 -6.78 -25.77 2.90
N SER A 559 -5.58 -26.10 2.40
CA SER A 559 -5.08 -25.56 1.12
C SER A 559 -5.24 -26.54 -0.03
N SER A 560 -5.65 -26.03 -1.20
CA SER A 560 -5.67 -26.77 -2.47
C SER A 560 -4.32 -26.78 -3.20
N GLY A 561 -3.25 -26.23 -2.61
CA GLY A 561 -1.91 -26.10 -3.21
C GLY A 561 -0.85 -25.59 -2.23
N THR A 562 0.25 -25.03 -2.76
CA THR A 562 1.35 -24.45 -1.98
C THR A 562 0.97 -23.14 -1.29
N GLN A 563 1.58 -22.86 -0.13
CA GLN A 563 1.30 -21.72 0.74
C GLN A 563 2.57 -20.95 1.08
N GLU A 564 2.47 -19.63 1.26
CA GLU A 564 3.59 -18.77 1.65
C GLU A 564 3.52 -18.35 3.12
N MET A 565 4.65 -18.44 3.81
CA MET A 565 4.79 -18.02 5.20
C MET A 565 6.14 -17.36 5.45
N PHE A 566 6.11 -16.22 6.15
CA PHE A 566 7.27 -15.55 6.69
C PHE A 566 7.33 -15.78 8.21
N VAL A 567 8.46 -16.32 8.66
CA VAL A 567 8.74 -16.56 10.08
C VAL A 567 9.88 -15.63 10.49
N TYR A 568 9.58 -14.70 11.40
CA TYR A 568 10.56 -13.84 12.02
C TYR A 568 10.86 -14.38 13.41
N THR A 569 12.12 -14.60 13.74
CA THR A 569 12.51 -15.03 15.09
C THR A 569 13.38 -13.97 15.73
N LEU A 570 13.05 -13.57 16.96
CA LEU A 570 13.83 -12.65 17.78
C LEU A 570 14.42 -13.42 18.97
N THR A 571 15.74 -13.44 19.07
CA THR A 571 16.47 -14.26 20.04
C THR A 571 17.64 -13.49 20.66
N ARG A 572 18.14 -13.94 21.82
CA ARG A 572 19.35 -13.36 22.43
C ARG A 572 20.62 -13.97 21.87
N ARG A 573 20.66 -15.29 21.60
CA ARG A 573 21.92 -16.00 21.32
C ARG A 573 22.37 -15.87 19.88
N GLY A 574 21.47 -16.08 18.92
CA GLY A 574 21.82 -16.06 17.50
C GLY A 574 20.75 -16.61 16.58
N ARG A 575 21.16 -16.94 15.36
CA ARG A 575 20.29 -17.33 14.26
C ARG A 575 19.44 -18.55 14.60
N VAL A 576 18.20 -18.54 14.13
CA VAL A 576 17.32 -19.72 14.20
C VAL A 576 17.33 -20.47 12.89
N GLU A 577 17.43 -21.80 12.98
CA GLU A 577 17.41 -22.70 11.83
C GLU A 577 16.39 -23.82 12.04
N THR A 578 15.95 -24.43 10.95
CA THR A 578 15.09 -25.60 11.00
C THR A 578 15.91 -26.87 11.19
N VAL A 579 15.43 -27.78 12.03
CA VAL A 579 16.12 -29.06 12.30
C VAL A 579 15.64 -30.20 11.41
N ASN A 580 14.37 -30.17 11.00
CA ASN A 580 13.75 -31.24 10.20
C ASN A 580 13.54 -30.87 8.72
N TYR A 581 13.78 -29.61 8.37
CA TYR A 581 13.84 -29.13 7.00
C TYR A 581 15.17 -28.43 6.76
N ARG A 582 15.65 -28.42 5.51
CA ARG A 582 16.91 -27.75 5.20
C ARG A 582 16.69 -26.25 5.22
N THR A 583 17.39 -25.54 6.11
CA THR A 583 17.51 -24.09 5.99
C THR A 583 18.43 -23.76 4.83
N VAL A 584 17.89 -23.15 3.77
CA VAL A 584 18.60 -22.81 2.53
C VAL A 584 18.91 -21.32 2.54
N ARG A 585 20.18 -20.95 2.47
CA ARG A 585 20.57 -19.54 2.30
C ARG A 585 20.22 -19.11 0.89
N LEU A 586 19.46 -18.03 0.74
CA LEU A 586 19.23 -17.46 -0.58
C LEU A 586 20.53 -16.95 -1.21
N PRO A 587 20.62 -16.95 -2.55
CA PRO A 587 21.67 -16.23 -3.24
C PRO A 587 21.74 -14.78 -2.75
N THR A 588 22.96 -14.32 -2.49
CA THR A 588 23.24 -12.96 -2.03
C THR A 588 24.55 -12.47 -2.63
N ASP A 589 24.78 -11.17 -2.55
CA ASP A 589 25.92 -10.43 -3.07
C ASP A 589 26.13 -10.61 -4.59
N ALA A 590 25.07 -11.00 -5.29
CA ALA A 590 25.10 -11.16 -6.73
C ALA A 590 25.04 -9.80 -7.41
N GLU A 591 26.00 -9.53 -8.30
CA GLU A 591 25.98 -8.36 -9.17
C GLU A 591 24.96 -8.58 -10.30
N ILE A 592 24.00 -7.66 -10.41
CA ILE A 592 22.94 -7.72 -11.41
C ILE A 592 22.87 -6.41 -12.22
N PRO A 593 22.35 -6.47 -13.47
CA PRO A 593 22.30 -5.31 -14.34
C PRO A 593 21.44 -4.17 -13.77
N PRO A 594 21.79 -2.88 -14.02
CA PRO A 594 21.07 -1.77 -13.44
C PRO A 594 19.58 -1.63 -13.78
N PHE A 595 19.15 -2.14 -14.94
CA PHE A 595 17.74 -2.06 -15.33
C PHE A 595 16.80 -2.86 -14.39
N VAL A 596 17.35 -3.79 -13.59
CA VAL A 596 16.56 -4.60 -12.65
C VAL A 596 15.94 -3.75 -11.53
N GLU A 597 16.46 -2.56 -11.25
CA GLU A 597 15.91 -1.64 -10.23
C GLU A 597 14.40 -1.42 -10.39
N GLN A 598 13.93 -1.20 -11.62
CA GLN A 598 12.51 -0.94 -11.91
C GLN A 598 11.62 -2.19 -11.82
N ARG A 599 12.23 -3.38 -11.71
CA ARG A 599 11.57 -4.68 -11.75
C ARG A 599 12.06 -5.61 -10.64
N PHE A 600 12.56 -5.05 -9.54
CA PHE A 600 13.16 -5.83 -8.46
C PHE A 600 12.19 -6.86 -7.86
N GLY A 601 10.90 -6.52 -7.75
CA GLY A 601 9.85 -7.45 -7.31
C GLY A 601 9.68 -8.66 -8.24
N ASP A 602 9.74 -8.45 -9.57
CA ASP A 602 9.70 -9.55 -10.55
C ASP A 602 10.95 -10.42 -10.43
N PHE A 603 12.12 -9.78 -10.38
CA PHE A 603 13.40 -10.45 -10.20
C PHE A 603 13.40 -11.35 -8.96
N TYR A 604 12.97 -10.81 -7.82
CA TYR A 604 12.99 -11.53 -6.56
C TYR A 604 12.00 -12.69 -6.54
N ARG A 605 10.78 -12.48 -7.06
CA ARG A 605 9.77 -13.53 -7.20
C ARG A 605 10.30 -14.68 -8.06
N ASP A 606 10.86 -14.38 -9.22
CA ASP A 606 11.33 -15.42 -10.16
C ASP A 606 12.60 -16.12 -9.63
N LEU A 607 13.48 -15.40 -8.90
CA LEU A 607 14.59 -15.99 -8.15
C LEU A 607 14.09 -16.96 -7.08
N PHE A 608 13.11 -16.55 -6.29
CA PHE A 608 12.55 -17.37 -5.22
C PHE A 608 11.83 -18.61 -5.77
N ASP A 609 11.01 -18.45 -6.82
CA ASP A 609 10.35 -19.56 -7.51
C ASP A 609 11.37 -20.62 -7.94
N ARG A 610 12.50 -20.19 -8.51
CA ARG A 610 13.60 -21.09 -8.91
C ARG A 610 14.28 -21.76 -7.71
N GLN A 611 14.50 -21.03 -6.61
CA GLN A 611 15.07 -21.60 -5.39
C GLN A 611 14.16 -22.67 -4.76
N VAL A 612 12.84 -22.46 -4.82
CA VAL A 612 11.83 -23.44 -4.38
C VAL A 612 11.82 -24.67 -5.30
N GLU A 613 11.91 -24.49 -6.62
CA GLU A 613 11.97 -25.61 -7.56
C GLU A 613 13.20 -26.50 -7.32
N GLU A 614 14.35 -25.89 -7.04
CA GLU A 614 15.61 -26.58 -6.71
C GLU A 614 15.57 -27.21 -5.29
N ASN A 615 14.79 -26.64 -4.36
CA ASN A 615 14.69 -27.08 -2.97
C ASN A 615 13.23 -27.12 -2.51
N ARG A 616 12.43 -28.06 -3.03
CA ARG A 616 10.98 -28.14 -2.76
C ARG A 616 10.58 -28.34 -1.29
N ARG A 617 11.54 -28.71 -0.43
CA ARG A 617 11.40 -28.86 1.03
C ARG A 617 12.27 -27.87 1.81
N GLY A 618 12.68 -26.79 1.15
CA GLY A 618 13.58 -25.77 1.68
C GLY A 618 12.84 -24.76 2.54
N VAL A 619 13.51 -24.31 3.59
CA VAL A 619 13.12 -23.15 4.40
C VAL A 619 14.16 -22.08 4.16
N PHE A 620 13.79 -20.99 3.51
CA PHE A 620 14.75 -20.05 2.92
C PHE A 620 15.13 -18.97 3.91
N LEU A 621 16.42 -18.88 4.24
CA LEU A 621 16.96 -17.78 5.02
C LEU A 621 17.09 -16.54 4.15
N GLU A 622 16.37 -15.49 4.52
CA GLU A 622 16.38 -14.17 3.86
C GLU A 622 17.20 -13.13 4.62
N TYR A 623 17.19 -13.22 5.96
CA TYR A 623 17.88 -12.27 6.83
C TYR A 623 18.31 -12.93 8.13
N ALA A 624 19.50 -12.61 8.62
CA ALA A 624 19.98 -12.93 9.96
C ALA A 624 20.93 -11.83 10.41
N TRP A 625 20.58 -11.01 11.40
CA TRP A 625 21.46 -9.93 11.85
C TRP A 625 21.07 -9.49 13.27
N ASP A 626 22.05 -9.00 14.02
CA ASP A 626 21.83 -8.18 15.22
C ASP A 626 21.07 -6.88 14.90
N MET A 627 19.97 -6.63 15.58
CA MET A 627 19.08 -5.50 15.29
C MET A 627 19.66 -4.15 15.75
N ALA A 628 20.79 -4.12 16.47
CA ALA A 628 21.43 -2.89 16.90
C ALA A 628 21.83 -1.94 15.75
N TRP A 629 22.13 -2.49 14.56
CA TRP A 629 22.55 -1.75 13.37
C TRP A 629 22.37 -2.59 12.11
N CYS A 630 22.37 -1.94 10.94
CA CYS A 630 22.41 -2.60 9.63
C CYS A 630 23.33 -1.82 8.69
N ASP A 631 23.87 -2.49 7.65
CA ASP A 631 24.62 -1.82 6.59
C ASP A 631 24.54 -2.57 5.24
N PRO A 632 23.93 -1.98 4.18
CA PRO A 632 23.03 -0.81 4.24
C PRO A 632 21.76 -1.13 5.05
N CYS A 633 20.84 -0.18 5.26
CA CYS A 633 19.56 -0.44 5.96
C CYS A 633 18.38 -0.36 4.98
N ALA A 634 17.36 -1.21 5.17
CA ALA A 634 16.14 -1.23 4.33
C ALA A 634 15.03 -0.39 4.99
N ALA A 635 14.95 -0.49 6.31
CA ALA A 635 14.28 0.43 7.20
C ALA A 635 15.19 0.70 8.41
N ASP A 636 14.80 1.65 9.26
CA ASP A 636 15.48 1.89 10.53
C ASP A 636 15.31 0.68 11.47
N PRO A 637 16.27 0.41 12.38
CA PRO A 637 16.06 -0.58 13.43
C PRO A 637 14.82 -0.29 14.27
N LEU A 638 14.15 -1.34 14.74
CA LEU A 638 12.99 -1.20 15.62
C LEU A 638 13.36 -0.52 16.93
N SER A 639 12.46 0.33 17.42
CA SER A 639 12.58 0.99 18.71
C SER A 639 12.38 0.01 19.88
N VAL A 640 12.81 0.42 21.07
CA VAL A 640 12.60 -0.35 22.31
C VAL A 640 11.12 -0.64 22.58
N SER A 641 10.23 0.32 22.32
CA SER A 641 8.80 0.14 22.45
C SER A 641 8.27 -0.91 21.48
N GLU A 642 8.68 -0.85 20.22
CA GLU A 642 8.24 -1.82 19.20
C GLU A 642 8.73 -3.24 19.51
N LEU A 643 9.96 -3.38 20.00
CA LEU A 643 10.48 -4.66 20.46
C LEU A 643 9.69 -5.21 21.66
N ARG A 644 9.34 -4.34 22.62
CA ARG A 644 8.48 -4.74 23.75
C ARG A 644 7.11 -5.20 23.26
N ASP A 645 6.50 -4.48 22.32
CA ASP A 645 5.20 -4.79 21.73
C ASP A 645 5.22 -6.12 20.95
N LEU A 646 6.34 -6.48 20.32
CA LEU A 646 6.54 -7.80 19.70
C LEU A 646 6.72 -8.95 20.69
N GLY A 647 6.92 -8.64 21.98
CA GLY A 647 7.10 -9.63 23.05
C GLY A 647 8.54 -9.83 23.48
N VAL A 648 9.47 -8.92 23.16
CA VAL A 648 10.86 -8.96 23.68
C VAL A 648 10.86 -8.61 25.16
N PHE A 649 10.75 -9.65 25.99
CA PHE A 649 10.56 -9.53 27.44
C PHE A 649 11.85 -9.26 28.23
N TRP A 650 13.03 -9.46 27.64
CA TRP A 650 14.32 -9.16 28.28
C TRP A 650 14.76 -7.70 28.10
N ILE A 651 13.89 -6.86 27.53
CA ILE A 651 14.23 -5.47 27.20
C ILE A 651 14.31 -4.56 28.43
N ASP A 652 13.75 -4.99 29.55
CA ASP A 652 13.78 -4.29 30.83
C ASP A 652 14.87 -4.86 31.78
N ASP A 653 15.68 -5.81 31.32
CA ASP A 653 16.81 -6.36 32.10
C ASP A 653 17.79 -5.23 32.46
N PRO A 654 18.37 -5.17 33.67
CA PRO A 654 19.31 -4.13 34.10
C PRO A 654 20.57 -3.97 33.20
N GLY A 655 20.85 -4.96 32.35
CA GLY A 655 21.92 -4.92 31.34
C GLY A 655 21.53 -4.21 30.04
N PHE A 656 20.25 -3.92 29.81
CA PHE A 656 19.72 -3.19 28.66
C PHE A 656 19.82 -1.68 28.89
N ALA A 657 21.05 -1.15 28.94
CA ALA A 657 21.28 0.29 28.95
C ALA A 657 21.34 0.82 27.49
N PRO A 658 20.44 1.74 27.08
CA PRO A 658 20.51 2.34 25.75
C PRO A 658 21.86 3.03 25.57
N SER A 659 22.52 2.77 24.43
CA SER A 659 23.82 3.38 24.16
C SER A 659 23.69 4.89 24.01
N ARG A 660 24.70 5.65 24.47
CA ARG A 660 24.87 7.08 24.12
C ARG A 660 25.07 7.33 22.61
N GLN A 661 25.10 6.28 21.78
CA GLN A 661 25.41 6.27 20.35
C GLN A 661 24.24 5.79 19.47
N GLY A 662 22.98 5.96 19.93
CA GLY A 662 21.80 5.84 19.06
C GLY A 662 21.34 4.42 18.70
N SER A 663 22.11 3.37 19.00
CA SER A 663 21.63 1.98 18.85
C SER A 663 20.64 1.63 19.97
N GLN A 664 19.36 1.46 19.61
CA GLN A 664 18.26 1.19 20.55
C GLN A 664 17.97 -0.30 20.81
N ALA A 665 18.35 -1.20 19.89
CA ALA A 665 18.03 -2.63 19.96
C ALA A 665 19.24 -3.51 20.34
N ARG A 666 19.84 -3.28 21.51
CA ARG A 666 20.97 -4.10 21.99
C ARG A 666 20.49 -5.50 22.37
N ASP A 667 21.20 -6.54 21.95
CA ASP A 667 20.92 -7.93 22.37
C ASP A 667 19.62 -8.54 21.81
N VAL A 668 19.27 -8.17 20.57
CA VAL A 668 18.20 -8.81 19.80
C VAL A 668 18.77 -9.24 18.45
N PHE A 669 18.85 -10.55 18.23
CA PHE A 669 19.21 -11.14 16.95
C PHE A 669 17.93 -11.52 16.20
N VAL A 670 17.75 -11.01 14.98
CA VAL A 670 16.60 -11.34 14.14
C VAL A 670 16.99 -12.34 13.07
N THR A 671 16.12 -13.32 12.84
CA THR A 671 16.18 -14.21 11.67
C THR A 671 14.87 -14.14 10.92
N ARG A 672 14.91 -13.99 9.59
CA ARG A 672 13.77 -14.08 8.69
C ARG A 672 13.89 -15.34 7.84
N LEU A 673 12.91 -16.22 7.97
CA LEU A 673 12.74 -17.41 7.17
C LEU A 673 11.50 -17.26 6.28
N HIS A 674 11.60 -17.67 5.03
CA HIS A 674 10.50 -17.72 4.08
C HIS A 674 10.28 -19.16 3.64
N VAL A 675 9.03 -19.61 3.69
CA VAL A 675 8.67 -20.99 3.41
C VAL A 675 7.50 -21.03 2.45
N ARG A 676 7.71 -21.69 1.29
CA ARG A 676 6.64 -22.18 0.43
C ARG A 676 6.35 -23.64 0.77
N TYR A 677 5.19 -23.95 1.33
CA TYR A 677 4.88 -25.29 1.85
C TYR A 677 3.54 -25.86 1.38
N ASP A 678 3.43 -27.18 1.38
CA ASP A 678 2.22 -27.94 1.11
C ASP A 678 2.24 -29.26 1.90
N GLY A 679 1.13 -30.02 1.87
CA GLY A 679 1.03 -31.29 2.59
C GLY A 679 1.91 -32.43 2.05
N GLU A 680 2.40 -32.34 0.80
CA GLU A 680 3.23 -33.37 0.16
C GLU A 680 4.72 -33.21 0.53
N HIS A 681 5.19 -31.97 0.52
CA HIS A 681 6.57 -31.60 0.76
C HIS A 681 6.85 -31.32 2.24
N PHE A 682 5.85 -30.85 3.01
CA PHE A 682 5.96 -30.54 4.44
C PHE A 682 5.00 -31.38 5.30
N PRO A 683 5.23 -32.71 5.41
CA PRO A 683 4.37 -33.61 6.19
C PRO A 683 4.52 -33.44 7.72
N GLU A 684 5.58 -32.76 8.16
CA GLU A 684 5.91 -32.47 9.56
C GLU A 684 5.86 -30.97 9.87
N ASP A 685 5.63 -30.63 11.14
CA ASP A 685 5.68 -29.25 11.63
C ASP A 685 7.10 -28.70 11.58
N LEU A 686 7.27 -27.39 11.43
CA LEU A 686 8.61 -26.80 11.49
C LEU A 686 9.15 -26.94 12.91
N ARG A 687 10.33 -27.52 13.04
CA ARG A 687 11.06 -27.57 14.30
C ARG A 687 12.28 -26.68 14.18
N PHE A 688 12.50 -25.86 15.18
CA PHE A 688 13.55 -24.86 15.19
C PHE A 688 14.62 -25.18 16.23
N GLN A 689 15.82 -24.70 15.96
CA GLN A 689 16.90 -24.59 16.92
C GLN A 689 17.46 -23.18 16.90
N GLU A 690 17.72 -22.63 18.09
CA GLU A 690 18.51 -21.42 18.23
C GLU A 690 19.99 -21.81 18.20
N THR A 691 20.76 -21.19 17.31
CA THR A 691 22.19 -21.44 17.15
C THR A 691 23.00 -20.37 17.90
N ALA A 692 24.28 -20.66 18.16
CA ALA A 692 25.23 -19.63 18.61
C ALA A 692 25.73 -18.74 17.45
N ASP A 693 25.27 -19.00 16.22
CA ASP A 693 25.74 -18.29 15.04
C ASP A 693 25.10 -16.90 14.96
N ARG A 694 25.91 -15.86 15.17
CA ARG A 694 25.54 -14.45 15.01
C ARG A 694 26.08 -13.85 13.71
N SER A 695 26.54 -14.66 12.77
CA SER A 695 27.00 -14.17 11.48
C SER A 695 25.86 -13.48 10.73
N ASN A 696 26.19 -12.30 10.21
CA ASN A 696 25.25 -11.52 9.43
C ASN A 696 25.00 -12.23 8.10
N PHE A 697 23.73 -12.41 7.78
CA PHE A 697 23.27 -12.85 6.49
C PHE A 697 22.15 -11.94 6.05
N GLN A 698 22.12 -11.68 4.75
CA GLN A 698 21.03 -10.97 4.13
C GLN A 698 20.98 -11.32 2.66
N GLY A 699 19.78 -11.47 2.10
CA GLY A 699 19.54 -11.36 0.66
C GLY A 699 19.80 -9.94 0.16
N ARG A 700 21.04 -9.69 -0.29
CA ARG A 700 21.50 -8.43 -0.86
C ARG A 700 21.84 -8.66 -2.32
N PHE A 701 21.34 -7.82 -3.21
CA PHE A 701 21.68 -7.84 -4.63
C PHE A 701 22.34 -6.52 -4.98
N VAL A 702 23.40 -6.59 -5.78
CA VAL A 702 24.30 -5.45 -6.00
C VAL A 702 24.10 -4.92 -7.41
N MET A 703 23.81 -3.64 -7.50
CA MET A 703 23.73 -2.89 -8.75
C MET A 703 24.87 -1.88 -8.80
N ARG A 704 25.63 -1.87 -9.91
CA ARG A 704 26.71 -0.90 -10.13
C ARG A 704 26.39 0.01 -11.30
N GLN A 705 26.18 1.29 -11.02
CA GLN A 705 26.06 2.31 -12.05
C GLN A 705 27.43 2.53 -12.71
N PRO A 706 27.56 2.31 -14.02
CA PRO A 706 28.80 2.58 -14.73
C PRO A 706 29.17 4.05 -14.68
N TRP A 707 30.47 4.34 -14.66
CA TRP A 707 30.98 5.70 -14.83
C TRP A 707 30.65 6.20 -16.23
N THR A 708 30.04 7.38 -16.32
CA THR A 708 29.47 7.95 -17.55
C THR A 708 30.45 8.85 -18.32
N GLY A 709 31.75 8.78 -18.02
CA GLY A 709 32.76 9.60 -18.71
C GLY A 709 33.13 9.07 -20.09
N SER A 710 34.08 9.75 -20.75
CA SER A 710 34.52 9.36 -22.10
C SER A 710 35.60 8.27 -22.05
N PRO A 711 35.55 7.24 -22.94
CA PRO A 711 36.67 6.31 -23.12
C PRO A 711 37.99 6.99 -23.48
N SER A 712 37.94 8.20 -24.05
CA SER A 712 39.14 8.97 -24.39
C SER A 712 39.66 9.87 -23.26
N ALA A 713 39.02 9.89 -22.09
CA ALA A 713 39.35 10.83 -21.01
C ALA A 713 40.75 10.60 -20.40
N CYS A 714 41.16 9.34 -20.25
CA CYS A 714 42.49 8.95 -19.80
C CYS A 714 42.80 7.49 -20.22
N PRO A 715 44.07 7.03 -20.15
CA PRO A 715 44.41 5.64 -20.47
C PRO A 715 43.61 4.61 -19.65
N ALA A 716 43.38 4.88 -18.36
CA ALA A 716 42.60 4.02 -17.46
C ALA A 716 41.11 3.94 -17.85
N ALA A 717 40.54 4.97 -18.48
CA ALA A 717 39.16 4.96 -18.95
C ALA A 717 38.93 3.90 -20.05
N ARG A 718 39.88 3.70 -20.97
CA ARG A 718 39.78 2.67 -22.01
C ARG A 718 39.77 1.26 -21.43
N GLU A 719 40.60 1.01 -20.42
CA GLU A 719 40.66 -0.26 -19.72
C GLU A 719 39.40 -0.50 -18.89
N TYR A 720 38.90 0.54 -18.22
CA TYR A 720 37.62 0.51 -17.52
C TYR A 720 36.47 0.08 -18.43
N PHE A 721 36.28 0.71 -19.59
CA PHE A 721 35.17 0.35 -20.49
C PHE A 721 35.30 -1.06 -21.11
N ARG A 722 36.53 -1.57 -21.26
CA ARG A 722 36.74 -2.97 -21.67
C ARG A 722 36.30 -3.93 -20.56
N GLY A 723 36.74 -3.68 -19.32
CA GLY A 723 36.33 -4.46 -18.15
C GLY A 723 34.83 -4.34 -17.84
N LEU A 724 34.23 -3.17 -18.12
CA LEU A 724 32.80 -2.93 -17.95
C LEU A 724 31.97 -3.86 -18.83
N ARG A 725 32.34 -4.03 -20.10
CA ARG A 725 31.61 -4.93 -21.02
C ARG A 725 31.63 -6.38 -20.52
N GLU A 726 32.79 -6.85 -20.06
CA GLU A 726 32.92 -8.19 -19.47
C GLU A 726 32.11 -8.34 -18.18
N ARG A 727 32.09 -7.30 -17.33
CA ARG A 727 31.27 -7.29 -16.11
C ARG A 727 29.79 -7.35 -16.44
N GLN A 728 29.32 -6.52 -17.36
CA GLN A 728 27.93 -6.50 -17.82
C GLN A 728 27.48 -7.85 -18.39
N GLU A 729 28.36 -8.56 -19.11
CA GLU A 729 28.07 -9.92 -19.57
C GLU A 729 27.96 -10.91 -18.40
N ARG A 730 28.83 -10.82 -17.38
CA ARG A 730 28.71 -11.63 -16.16
C ARG A 730 27.45 -11.31 -15.35
N GLU A 731 27.07 -10.04 -15.25
CA GLU A 731 25.83 -9.57 -14.63
C GLU A 731 24.62 -10.16 -15.38
N ALA A 732 24.63 -10.13 -16.72
CA ALA A 732 23.57 -10.71 -17.55
C ALA A 732 23.42 -12.22 -17.35
N GLN A 733 24.53 -12.95 -17.37
CA GLN A 733 24.54 -14.40 -17.10
C GLN A 733 24.10 -14.71 -15.67
N THR A 734 24.48 -13.86 -14.70
CA THR A 734 24.08 -14.02 -13.30
C THR A 734 22.59 -13.81 -13.14
N LEU A 735 22.01 -12.77 -13.75
CA LEU A 735 20.57 -12.54 -13.78
C LEU A 735 19.83 -13.74 -14.40
N ALA A 736 20.25 -14.19 -15.58
CA ALA A 736 19.65 -15.35 -16.26
C ALA A 736 19.72 -16.62 -15.40
N ARG A 737 20.86 -16.89 -14.74
CA ARG A 737 21.03 -18.05 -13.85
C ARG A 737 20.13 -17.96 -12.62
N LEU A 738 19.96 -16.77 -12.05
CA LEU A 738 19.18 -16.58 -10.83
C LEU A 738 17.67 -16.66 -11.08
N THR A 739 17.17 -16.14 -12.20
CA THR A 739 15.73 -16.03 -12.47
C THR A 739 15.21 -16.99 -13.54
N GLY A 740 16.09 -17.60 -14.33
CA GLY A 740 15.69 -18.35 -15.53
C GLY A 740 15.25 -17.47 -16.71
N TRP A 741 15.45 -16.15 -16.65
CA TRP A 741 15.13 -15.25 -17.74
C TRP A 741 16.02 -15.51 -18.98
N ASP A 742 15.48 -15.23 -20.16
CA ASP A 742 16.22 -15.41 -21.41
C ASP A 742 17.45 -14.48 -21.48
N LEU A 743 18.62 -15.07 -21.73
CA LEU A 743 19.88 -14.34 -21.72
C LEU A 743 19.98 -13.35 -22.89
N ALA A 744 19.37 -13.64 -24.04
CA ALA A 744 19.39 -12.72 -25.18
C ALA A 744 18.54 -11.48 -24.90
N ASP A 745 17.38 -11.65 -24.27
CA ASP A 745 16.51 -10.55 -23.84
C ASP A 745 17.16 -9.68 -22.75
N ILE A 746 17.92 -10.29 -21.84
CA ILE A 746 18.70 -9.54 -20.83
C ILE A 746 19.78 -8.70 -21.52
N ARG A 747 20.57 -9.31 -22.42
CA ARG A 747 21.65 -8.61 -23.14
C ARG A 747 21.10 -7.44 -23.97
N ALA A 748 19.94 -7.59 -24.60
CA ALA A 748 19.28 -6.54 -25.37
C ALA A 748 18.96 -5.28 -24.54
N GLN A 749 18.73 -5.44 -23.23
CA GLN A 749 18.42 -4.35 -22.32
C GLN A 749 19.66 -3.64 -21.76
N ILE A 750 20.85 -4.20 -21.95
CA ILE A 750 22.10 -3.62 -21.46
C ILE A 750 22.75 -2.76 -22.56
N PRO A 751 22.92 -1.43 -22.33
CA PRO A 751 23.53 -0.54 -23.31
C PRO A 751 24.93 -1.01 -23.72
N GLY A 752 25.16 -1.16 -25.02
CA GLY A 752 26.46 -1.57 -25.58
C GLY A 752 26.74 -3.09 -25.59
N LEU A 753 25.89 -3.91 -24.96
CA LEU A 753 26.01 -5.37 -24.95
C LEU A 753 25.06 -6.04 -25.96
N GLY A 754 23.84 -5.52 -26.09
CA GLY A 754 22.79 -6.05 -26.99
C GLY A 754 22.96 -5.73 -28.47
N ALA A 755 23.84 -4.78 -28.82
CA ALA A 755 24.30 -4.66 -30.19
C ALA A 755 25.10 -5.92 -30.50
N ARG A 756 24.57 -6.81 -31.35
CA ARG A 756 25.38 -7.82 -32.03
C ARG A 756 26.68 -7.13 -32.39
N SER A 757 27.82 -7.70 -32.00
CA SER A 757 29.05 -7.39 -32.69
C SER A 757 28.70 -7.48 -34.18
N GLU A 758 28.71 -6.35 -34.87
CA GLU A 758 29.25 -6.38 -36.22
C GLU A 758 30.54 -7.19 -36.03
N GLU A 759 30.56 -8.38 -36.63
CA GLU A 759 31.76 -9.20 -36.67
C GLU A 759 32.92 -8.23 -36.84
N GLU A 760 33.84 -8.18 -35.87
CA GLU A 760 35.12 -7.54 -36.12
C GLU A 760 35.56 -8.15 -37.45
N PRO A 761 35.68 -7.35 -38.53
CA PRO A 761 35.92 -7.92 -39.85
C PRO A 761 37.17 -8.75 -39.70
N ASP A 762 37.04 -10.07 -39.89
CA ASP A 762 38.05 -11.08 -39.58
C ASP A 762 39.41 -10.57 -40.07
N VAL A 763 40.16 -9.91 -39.19
CA VAL A 763 41.46 -9.35 -39.56
C VAL A 763 42.32 -10.58 -39.57
N PRO A 764 42.69 -11.08 -40.76
CA PRO A 764 43.29 -12.39 -40.84
C PRO A 764 44.56 -12.36 -40.01
N TRP A 765 44.78 -13.38 -39.18
CA TRP A 765 45.78 -13.35 -38.12
C TRP A 765 47.19 -12.95 -38.61
N TRP A 766 47.52 -13.22 -39.87
CA TRP A 766 48.76 -12.82 -40.53
C TRP A 766 48.93 -11.30 -40.71
N LYS A 767 47.86 -10.50 -40.75
CA LYS A 767 47.95 -9.02 -40.74
C LYS A 767 48.39 -8.44 -39.39
N ARG A 768 48.46 -9.25 -38.34
CA ARG A 768 49.03 -8.86 -37.04
C ARG A 768 50.54 -9.09 -36.96
N LEU A 769 51.09 -9.90 -37.87
CA LEU A 769 52.53 -10.20 -37.96
C LEU A 769 53.30 -9.13 -38.74
N TRP A 770 52.67 -8.52 -39.74
CA TRP A 770 53.27 -7.48 -40.57
C TRP A 770 52.31 -6.30 -40.72
N PRO A 771 52.37 -5.30 -39.83
CA PRO A 771 51.66 -4.04 -40.04
C PRO A 771 52.30 -3.33 -41.23
N GLY A 772 51.81 -3.64 -42.43
CA GLY A 772 52.29 -3.03 -43.67
C GLY A 772 52.04 -1.53 -43.65
N ASP A 773 53.08 -0.77 -44.01
CA ASP A 773 53.08 0.66 -44.28
C ASP A 773 51.75 1.14 -44.87
N ARG A 774 50.97 1.87 -44.07
CA ARG A 774 50.05 2.86 -44.63
C ARG A 774 50.79 4.18 -44.67
N GLY A 775 51.50 4.39 -45.77
CA GLY A 775 52.08 5.67 -46.13
C GLY A 775 51.01 6.71 -46.50
N ARG A 776 51.32 7.96 -46.10
CA ARG A 776 50.66 9.26 -46.29
C ARG A 776 49.56 9.65 -45.31
#